data_AF-A0A951RLW9-F1
#
_entry.id   AF-A0A951RLW9-F1
#
_cell.length_a   1.000
_cell.length_b   1.000
_cell.length_c   1.000
_cell.angle_alpha   90.00
_cell.angle_beta   90.00
_cell.angle_gamma   90.00
#
_symmetry.space_group_name_H-M   'P 1'
#
loop_
_entity.id
_entity.type
_entity.pdbx_description
1 polymer ?
#
loop_
_entity_poly.entity_id
_entity_poly.type
_entity_poly.pdbx_seq_one_letter_code
_entity_poly.pdbx_strand_id
1 'polypeptide(L)'
;MKNIYTIIIVLLAFGALSAQAQKENRVPFFSGFEKGSGSGAIDFDQRTGHEKNYEVTFVVDMTNAVAEGGVVFNPEVHQVYISGTFTDWATPGSNTEFQMQPVPPKHPQAIFPEIKESRESLFYSITFQLAEGTHYYKYFLVQDQPTWGLGEWPGEPNREVIITGPATINNVWGTTANFAGGDGSLENPFLVETAEQLNEIRNHPIFYYKQIADIDLGVAPWNEEGGWLAIGNDYYPFWGSFDGNGFKISNLTINQPQGGFQGLFGFAVGAQFKEIYIQNANITGHSRVGILCGTIYDSQIENCFSSGEIYLQSNWAGGLTGVAVQTQFSNSYSNANIHATGYSVGGLTGAIEDNSIIINCYAAGNVFGSRYVGGLAGWADYYIQVTNSYSVGYVGSHFDSGGLIGDGYDLNTTNSYWNIETSGQDNSYGGTPKTTAELLQQSTYANWNFSGIWSILPGETYAFLQIQNEPGPFNYPPTTLPPSNFAAVPGNQQISLSWVVPSLGSPTGIKLFRNDELYQTFGPETNAFIDAELENFIYYSYYLTALFGENESDPTQVISTFANPGFSGGNGTWESPYEVATPGELFTVRLHNFTLFKQVADIDLGNSPWKDGEGWLPIGEINQRAIIYYDGNGYKINNLTINRPEKDYVGLFGAIQETYLLNIALEDVNISGGRNTGALAGFSSESDIYNCFSTGQLTGGTIAGGLVGMATYYSYIEDSYSSVNVTQNEEGTQQTGGLAGRLNLSDVYSCFASGNVQGRVFTGGLIGRATEYSYIIDAYATGQTEGTNYVGGLVGSLRTSLVANSYSTGEVEGIVAGGLIGENLGSDWYYSFWDTETSGQASSYGGTPKTTAAMTQQATFEGWDFEYIWSIQQNTTYPFFRWQLDPWDHNFPPSQTIVEESTVGGLRIFPNPASSILWVELNFPFREKVNIQLMNISGQVVDQMTLEDMGNIKASFNTSALPSGLYLLVI
;
A
#
# COMPACT_ATOMS: atom_id res chain seq x y z
N MET A 1 -35.67 -40.82 15.02
CA MET A 1 -36.05 -41.23 16.39
C MET A 1 -34.94 -40.73 17.31
N LYS A 2 -35.17 -39.81 18.26
CA LYS A 2 -35.82 -39.95 19.57
C LYS A 2 -34.88 -40.51 20.68
N ASN A 3 -34.21 -39.59 21.40
CA ASN A 3 -33.62 -39.72 22.76
C ASN A 3 -32.41 -40.69 22.89
N ILE A 4 -31.54 -40.69 23.93
CA ILE A 4 -31.45 -40.09 25.30
C ILE A 4 -29.93 -40.15 25.69
N TYR A 5 -29.26 -39.44 26.62
CA TYR A 5 -29.40 -38.22 27.48
C TYR A 5 -28.00 -37.95 28.13
N THR A 6 -27.71 -36.97 29.01
CA THR A 6 -27.89 -35.50 29.05
C THR A 6 -27.43 -34.96 30.42
N ILE A 7 -26.41 -34.08 30.47
CA ILE A 7 -26.02 -33.23 31.62
C ILE A 7 -25.54 -31.88 31.00
N ILE A 8 -26.04 -30.66 31.27
CA ILE A 8 -26.64 -29.92 32.42
C ILE A 8 -25.71 -28.71 32.71
N ILE A 9 -26.13 -27.46 33.00
CA ILE A 9 -27.37 -26.65 32.86
C ILE A 9 -26.95 -25.18 33.24
N VAL A 10 -27.60 -24.01 33.14
CA VAL A 10 -28.94 -23.35 32.93
C VAL A 10 -28.56 -21.91 32.43
N LEU A 11 -29.27 -21.02 31.70
CA LEU A 11 -30.38 -20.88 30.71
C LEU A 11 -30.08 -19.49 29.99
N LEU A 12 -30.82 -18.82 29.09
CA LEU A 12 -32.23 -18.72 28.65
C LEU A 12 -33.18 -18.11 29.73
N ALA A 13 -34.27 -17.38 29.44
CA ALA A 13 -34.78 -16.63 28.28
C ALA A 13 -35.69 -15.49 28.87
N PHE A 14 -36.64 -14.78 28.25
CA PHE A 14 -37.42 -14.89 27.00
C PHE A 14 -38.02 -13.50 26.67
N GLY A 15 -38.38 -13.22 25.41
CA GLY A 15 -39.28 -12.10 25.04
C GLY A 15 -40.59 -12.61 24.45
N ALA A 16 -41.74 -12.19 24.97
CA ALA A 16 -43.07 -12.49 24.39
C ALA A 16 -44.24 -11.65 24.95
N LEU A 17 -45.23 -11.42 24.07
CA LEU A 17 -46.68 -11.31 24.33
C LEU A 17 -47.32 -10.05 24.98
N SER A 18 -47.98 -9.30 24.09
CA SER A 18 -49.43 -8.99 24.13
C SER A 18 -49.92 -7.69 24.81
N ALA A 19 -51.14 -7.30 24.43
CA ALA A 19 -51.74 -5.98 24.67
C ALA A 19 -53.22 -6.10 25.14
N GLN A 20 -53.90 -4.95 25.27
CA GLN A 20 -55.31 -4.73 25.70
C GLN A 20 -55.56 -4.70 27.23
N ALA A 21 -56.43 -3.84 27.78
CA ALA A 21 -57.11 -2.65 27.22
C ALA A 21 -57.82 -1.77 28.30
N GLN A 22 -58.10 -0.49 27.96
CA GLN A 22 -59.13 0.41 28.54
C GLN A 22 -58.93 0.90 30.01
N LYS A 23 -59.46 2.06 30.49
CA LYS A 23 -60.40 3.05 29.91
C LYS A 23 -60.37 4.47 30.56
N GLU A 24 -60.52 5.52 29.74
CA GLU A 24 -61.25 6.82 29.90
C GLU A 24 -61.17 7.74 31.17
N ASN A 25 -61.29 9.07 30.91
CA ASN A 25 -61.49 10.25 31.79
C ASN A 25 -60.22 10.90 32.40
N ARG A 26 -60.04 12.24 32.42
CA ARG A 26 -60.92 13.39 32.05
C ARG A 26 -60.14 14.67 31.67
N VAL A 27 -60.68 15.47 30.74
CA VAL A 27 -60.41 16.92 30.48
C VAL A 27 -61.09 17.80 31.57
N PRO A 28 -60.94 19.16 31.68
CA PRO A 28 -60.55 20.21 30.70
C PRO A 28 -59.44 21.19 31.24
N PHE A 29 -59.13 22.43 30.77
CA PHE A 29 -59.85 23.49 30.02
C PHE A 29 -58.92 24.41 29.18
N PHE A 30 -59.54 25.36 28.43
CA PHE A 30 -58.97 26.33 27.48
C PHE A 30 -58.78 27.76 28.06
N SER A 31 -58.19 28.65 27.24
CA SER A 31 -58.10 30.14 27.31
C SER A 31 -56.92 30.76 28.08
N GLY A 32 -56.30 31.87 27.63
CA GLY A 32 -56.38 32.56 26.33
C GLY A 32 -56.06 34.07 26.39
N PHE A 33 -55.66 34.70 25.27
CA PHE A 33 -55.44 36.17 25.07
C PHE A 33 -54.30 36.80 25.92
N GLU A 34 -53.69 37.97 25.60
CA GLU A 34 -53.36 38.62 24.31
C GLU A 34 -52.18 39.61 24.49
N LYS A 35 -51.97 40.51 23.53
CA LYS A 35 -50.94 41.59 23.48
C LYS A 35 -50.80 42.44 24.76
N GLY A 36 -49.56 42.54 25.27
CA GLY A 36 -48.71 43.74 25.14
C GLY A 36 -48.92 45.00 26.00
N SER A 37 -47.79 45.73 26.15
CA SER A 37 -47.64 47.16 26.56
C SER A 37 -47.87 47.58 28.03
N GLY A 38 -47.13 48.61 28.46
CA GLY A 38 -47.31 49.37 29.71
C GLY A 38 -46.59 48.77 30.94
N SER A 39 -45.43 49.21 31.43
CA SER A 39 -44.87 50.54 31.77
C SER A 39 -45.13 51.01 33.21
N GLY A 40 -44.14 50.79 34.10
CA GLY A 40 -44.06 51.36 35.45
C GLY A 40 -44.90 50.65 36.53
N ALA A 41 -44.54 50.71 37.82
CA ALA A 41 -43.31 51.21 38.45
C ALA A 41 -43.18 50.67 39.89
N ILE A 42 -41.93 50.48 40.38
CA ILE A 42 -41.39 50.83 41.71
C ILE A 42 -42.35 50.59 42.93
N ASP A 43 -42.07 49.72 43.91
CA ASP A 43 -40.78 49.56 44.62
C ASP A 43 -40.58 48.19 45.36
N PHE A 44 -39.40 48.04 45.99
CA PHE A 44 -38.84 46.90 46.76
C PHE A 44 -39.77 45.94 47.55
N ASP A 45 -39.49 44.63 47.42
CA ASP A 45 -38.87 43.83 48.51
C ASP A 45 -37.92 42.76 47.91
N GLN A 46 -36.98 42.22 48.68
CA GLN A 46 -35.93 41.31 48.22
C GLN A 46 -36.24 39.82 48.47
N ARG A 47 -36.12 38.99 47.42
CA ARG A 47 -35.58 37.61 47.54
C ARG A 47 -35.25 36.92 46.20
N THR A 48 -34.17 36.15 46.23
CA THR A 48 -33.80 35.08 45.28
C THR A 48 -33.92 35.40 43.78
N GLY A 49 -32.90 36.06 43.24
CA GLY A 49 -32.45 35.68 41.90
C GLY A 49 -31.81 34.30 41.97
N HIS A 50 -32.10 33.43 40.99
CA HIS A 50 -31.36 32.19 40.79
C HIS A 50 -30.33 32.42 39.69
N GLU A 51 -29.05 32.34 40.04
CA GLU A 51 -27.96 32.19 39.07
C GLU A 51 -28.22 30.88 38.29
N LYS A 52 -28.14 30.93 36.95
CA LYS A 52 -28.20 29.71 36.14
C LYS A 52 -26.83 29.07 36.21
N ASN A 53 -26.76 27.86 36.76
CA ASN A 53 -25.53 27.08 36.76
C ASN A 53 -25.53 26.08 35.60
N TYR A 54 -24.38 25.91 34.97
CA TYR A 54 -24.15 24.99 33.87
C TYR A 54 -22.99 24.05 34.17
N GLU A 55 -23.03 22.87 33.56
CA GLU A 55 -21.95 21.89 33.66
C GLU A 55 -20.80 22.29 32.73
N VAL A 56 -19.63 22.56 33.31
CA VAL A 56 -18.44 23.04 32.60
C VAL A 56 -17.27 22.11 32.92
N THR A 57 -16.78 21.40 31.90
CA THR A 57 -15.61 20.52 32.03
C THR A 57 -14.36 21.24 31.52
N PHE A 58 -13.34 21.38 32.35
CA PHE A 58 -12.03 21.87 31.97
C PHE A 58 -11.13 20.69 31.62
N VAL A 59 -10.36 20.80 30.54
CA VAL A 59 -9.41 19.80 30.06
C VAL A 59 -8.09 20.51 29.73
N VAL A 60 -6.96 19.96 30.17
CA VAL A 60 -5.63 20.49 29.84
C VAL A 60 -4.74 19.40 29.27
N ASP A 61 -4.12 19.69 28.13
CA ASP A 61 -3.05 18.89 27.53
C ASP A 61 -1.69 19.26 28.16
N MET A 62 -1.03 18.24 28.72
CA MET A 62 0.26 18.35 29.39
C MET A 62 1.43 17.87 28.51
N THR A 63 1.19 17.51 27.24
CA THR A 63 2.17 16.88 26.34
C THR A 63 3.47 17.69 26.19
N ASN A 64 3.38 19.02 26.17
CA ASN A 64 4.53 19.92 26.08
C ASN A 64 4.77 20.72 27.38
N ALA A 65 4.24 20.27 28.51
CA ALA A 65 4.23 21.06 29.74
C ALA A 65 5.61 21.19 30.39
N VAL A 66 6.09 22.43 30.48
CA VAL A 66 7.28 22.85 31.23
C VAL A 66 6.87 24.00 32.15
N ALA A 67 7.26 23.93 33.43
CA ALA A 67 7.01 24.98 34.42
C ALA A 67 8.26 25.86 34.66
N GLU A 68 8.07 26.95 35.42
CA GLU A 68 9.16 27.85 35.83
C GLU A 68 10.34 27.07 36.44
N GLY A 69 11.57 27.45 36.07
CA GLY A 69 12.79 26.72 36.45
C GLY A 69 13.15 25.54 35.54
N GLY A 70 12.35 25.24 34.51
CA GLY A 70 12.65 24.18 33.54
C GLY A 70 12.17 22.78 33.98
N VAL A 71 11.19 22.72 34.87
CA VAL A 71 10.60 21.47 35.35
C VAL A 71 9.70 20.89 34.25
N VAL A 72 10.15 19.84 33.59
CA VAL A 72 9.37 19.06 32.61
C VAL A 72 8.29 18.26 33.34
N PHE A 73 7.09 18.18 32.78
CA PHE A 73 6.00 17.38 33.34
C PHE A 73 6.32 15.88 33.36
N ASN A 74 6.00 15.21 34.47
CA ASN A 74 6.07 13.76 34.62
C ASN A 74 4.81 13.28 35.38
N PRO A 75 3.93 12.46 34.76
CA PRO A 75 2.69 12.01 35.38
C PRO A 75 2.89 11.10 36.61
N GLU A 76 4.07 10.49 36.78
CA GLU A 76 4.38 9.68 37.97
C GLU A 76 4.52 10.48 39.27
N VAL A 77 4.87 11.78 39.17
CA VAL A 77 5.23 12.63 40.33
C VAL A 77 4.54 13.99 40.37
N HIS A 78 3.94 14.46 39.28
CA HIS A 78 3.22 15.73 39.25
C HIS A 78 1.71 15.52 39.17
N GLN A 79 0.98 16.14 40.11
CA GLN A 79 -0.47 16.23 40.11
C GLN A 79 -0.90 17.55 39.46
N VAL A 80 -1.89 17.48 38.58
CA VAL A 80 -2.46 18.66 37.90
C VAL A 80 -3.64 19.20 38.70
N TYR A 81 -3.63 20.50 38.97
CA TYR A 81 -4.67 21.22 39.70
C TYR A 81 -5.17 22.42 38.91
N ILE A 82 -6.43 22.79 39.12
CA ILE A 82 -7.01 24.06 38.66
C ILE A 82 -7.30 24.95 39.87
N SER A 83 -7.15 26.26 39.72
CA SER A 83 -7.67 27.23 40.69
C SER A 83 -8.17 28.49 39.99
N GLY A 84 -9.21 29.12 40.56
CA GLY A 84 -9.91 30.23 39.94
C GLY A 84 -11.01 30.83 40.81
N THR A 85 -11.80 31.73 40.22
CA THR A 85 -12.95 32.38 40.88
C THR A 85 -14.00 31.40 41.42
N PHE A 86 -14.11 30.21 40.83
CA PHE A 86 -15.04 29.15 41.25
C PHE A 86 -14.44 28.19 42.30
N THR A 87 -13.17 28.34 42.67
CA THR A 87 -12.52 27.64 43.80
C THR A 87 -12.19 28.60 44.95
N ASP A 88 -12.75 29.82 44.96
CA ASP A 88 -12.35 30.95 45.81
C ASP A 88 -10.82 31.23 45.78
N TRP A 89 -10.15 30.91 44.66
CA TRP A 89 -8.69 30.90 44.53
C TRP A 89 -7.99 30.08 45.63
N ALA A 90 -8.53 28.91 45.95
CA ALA A 90 -7.87 27.93 46.84
C ALA A 90 -6.44 27.61 46.37
N THR A 91 -5.53 27.39 47.33
CA THR A 91 -4.13 27.06 47.01
C THR A 91 -4.07 25.71 46.29
N PRO A 92 -3.38 25.60 45.12
CA PRO A 92 -3.24 24.34 44.42
C PRO A 92 -2.67 23.25 45.34
N GLY A 93 -3.28 22.07 45.34
CA GLY A 93 -2.95 20.99 46.29
C GLY A 93 -3.62 21.07 47.66
N SER A 94 -4.23 22.20 48.07
CA SER A 94 -4.84 22.31 49.42
C SER A 94 -6.24 21.70 49.51
N ASN A 95 -6.89 21.41 48.39
CA ASN A 95 -8.11 20.61 48.31
C ASN A 95 -8.02 19.65 47.11
N THR A 96 -8.20 18.35 47.36
CA THR A 96 -8.19 17.31 46.33
C THR A 96 -9.40 17.35 45.40
N GLU A 97 -10.49 18.01 45.79
CA GLU A 97 -11.66 18.22 44.91
C GLU A 97 -11.32 19.06 43.66
N PHE A 98 -10.21 19.81 43.67
CA PHE A 98 -9.73 20.61 42.53
C PHE A 98 -8.57 19.94 41.76
N GLN A 99 -8.28 18.67 42.07
CA GLN A 99 -7.29 17.87 41.35
C GLN A 99 -7.89 17.33 40.05
N MET A 100 -7.28 17.66 38.93
CA MET A 100 -7.69 17.16 37.63
C MET A 100 -7.30 15.69 37.49
N GLN A 101 -8.18 14.90 36.88
CA GLN A 101 -8.02 13.46 36.71
C GLN A 101 -7.53 13.15 35.29
N PRO A 102 -6.60 12.20 35.09
CA PRO A 102 -6.19 11.76 33.75
C PRO A 102 -7.42 11.32 32.94
N VAL A 103 -7.56 11.86 31.73
CA VAL A 103 -8.60 11.46 30.77
C VAL A 103 -8.18 10.11 30.19
N PRO A 104 -8.88 8.99 30.44
CA PRO A 104 -8.53 7.72 29.83
C PRO A 104 -8.62 7.86 28.29
N PRO A 105 -7.71 7.26 27.50
CA PRO A 105 -7.77 7.35 26.05
C PRO A 105 -9.08 6.72 25.55
N LYS A 106 -10.04 7.57 25.21
CA LYS A 106 -11.31 7.16 24.61
C LYS A 106 -11.03 6.77 23.18
N HIS A 107 -10.89 5.47 22.93
CA HIS A 107 -11.18 4.89 21.62
C HIS A 107 -12.70 4.80 21.45
N PRO A 108 -13.36 5.66 20.64
CA PRO A 108 -14.30 5.11 19.66
C PRO A 108 -13.52 4.11 18.77
N GLN A 109 -14.21 3.14 18.18
CA GLN A 109 -13.56 1.99 17.56
C GLN A 109 -12.50 2.41 16.52
N ALA A 110 -11.23 2.08 16.78
CA ALA A 110 -10.16 2.32 15.84
C ALA A 110 -10.36 1.44 14.60
N ILE A 111 -10.40 2.07 13.42
CA ILE A 111 -10.59 1.39 12.13
C ILE A 111 -9.33 0.59 11.72
N PHE A 112 -8.20 0.84 12.38
CA PHE A 112 -6.91 0.17 12.14
C PHE A 112 -6.50 -0.70 13.35
N PRO A 113 -6.39 -2.03 13.21
CA PRO A 113 -6.13 -2.94 14.36
C PRO A 113 -4.73 -2.89 14.98
N GLU A 114 -3.76 -2.21 14.35
CA GLU A 114 -2.34 -2.51 14.56
C GLU A 114 -1.60 -1.62 15.57
N ILE A 115 -2.17 -0.47 15.97
CA ILE A 115 -1.55 0.39 16.99
C ILE A 115 -1.88 -0.13 18.40
N LYS A 116 -1.10 -1.12 18.84
CA LYS A 116 -1.02 -1.55 20.25
C LYS A 116 0.37 -1.29 20.81
N GLU A 117 0.60 -0.07 21.30
CA GLU A 117 1.63 0.14 22.31
C GLU A 117 1.24 1.21 23.33
N SER A 118 1.68 1.04 24.57
CA SER A 118 1.16 1.77 25.71
C SER A 118 1.79 3.15 25.88
N ARG A 119 0.97 4.20 25.83
CA ARG A 119 1.27 5.49 26.44
C ARG A 119 0.11 5.89 27.35
N GLU A 120 0.43 6.38 28.54
CA GLU A 120 -0.57 6.98 29.42
C GLU A 120 -1.00 8.33 28.85
N SER A 121 -2.26 8.71 29.10
CA SER A 121 -2.82 9.95 28.58
C SER A 121 -2.26 11.16 29.33
N LEU A 122 -1.71 12.12 28.58
CA LEU A 122 -1.22 13.40 29.11
C LEU A 122 -2.32 14.46 29.18
N PHE A 123 -3.58 14.11 28.88
CA PHE A 123 -4.74 14.98 29.06
C PHE A 123 -5.34 14.79 30.46
N TYR A 124 -5.59 15.90 31.16
CA TYR A 124 -6.20 15.92 32.49
C TYR A 124 -7.52 16.69 32.45
N SER A 125 -8.53 16.30 33.24
CA SER A 125 -9.86 16.93 33.23
C SER A 125 -10.52 17.06 34.61
N ILE A 126 -11.46 18.00 34.72
CA ILE A 126 -12.31 18.22 35.91
C ILE A 126 -13.61 18.93 35.51
N THR A 127 -14.72 18.64 36.18
CA THR A 127 -16.04 19.23 35.88
C THR A 127 -16.59 20.02 37.07
N PHE A 128 -17.08 21.23 36.81
CA PHE A 128 -17.73 22.10 37.79
C PHE A 128 -19.16 22.45 37.35
N GLN A 129 -19.94 22.96 38.30
CA GLN A 129 -21.23 23.61 38.05
C GLN A 129 -21.03 25.12 38.22
N LEU A 130 -20.82 25.84 37.11
CA LEU A 130 -20.46 27.26 37.09
C LEU A 130 -21.67 28.15 36.76
N ALA A 131 -21.72 29.33 37.38
CA ALA A 131 -22.77 30.31 37.12
C ALA A 131 -22.62 30.97 35.73
N GLU A 132 -23.73 31.47 35.19
CA GLU A 132 -23.75 32.29 33.97
C GLU A 132 -23.00 33.61 34.18
N GLY A 133 -21.86 33.77 33.50
CA GLY A 133 -21.00 34.94 33.65
C GLY A 133 -19.51 34.67 33.42
N THR A 134 -18.69 35.69 33.69
CA THR A 134 -17.23 35.64 33.53
C THR A 134 -16.56 34.97 34.73
N HIS A 135 -15.74 33.96 34.45
CA HIS A 135 -14.87 33.29 35.41
C HIS A 135 -13.39 33.43 35.01
N TYR A 136 -12.51 33.49 36.02
CA TYR A 136 -11.06 33.52 35.82
C TYR A 136 -10.38 32.32 36.49
N TYR A 137 -9.36 31.73 35.85
CA TYR A 137 -8.68 30.51 36.31
C TYR A 137 -7.21 30.40 35.83
N LYS A 138 -6.46 29.44 36.38
CA LYS A 138 -5.13 28.97 35.93
C LYS A 138 -4.94 27.48 36.28
N TYR A 139 -4.08 26.78 35.54
CA TYR A 139 -3.61 25.43 35.90
C TYR A 139 -2.28 25.46 36.69
N PHE A 140 -2.02 24.39 37.44
CA PHE A 140 -0.89 24.26 38.35
C PHE A 140 -0.37 22.82 38.43
N LEU A 141 0.95 22.67 38.53
CA LEU A 141 1.59 21.41 38.94
C LEU A 141 1.83 21.41 40.45
N VAL A 142 1.60 20.28 41.10
CA VAL A 142 1.90 20.05 42.51
C VAL A 142 2.63 18.73 42.65
N GLN A 143 3.80 18.74 43.31
CA GLN A 143 4.59 17.55 43.61
C GLN A 143 4.40 17.11 45.07
N ASP A 144 5.06 17.78 46.01
CA ASP A 144 5.11 17.32 47.41
C ASP A 144 4.07 17.99 48.34
N GLN A 145 3.78 19.27 48.16
CA GLN A 145 2.98 20.10 49.08
C GLN A 145 2.23 21.23 48.35
N PRO A 146 1.12 21.77 48.92
CA PRO A 146 0.34 22.83 48.29
C PRO A 146 1.17 24.08 47.97
N THR A 147 1.11 24.56 46.73
CA THR A 147 2.01 25.62 46.24
C THR A 147 1.40 26.46 45.12
N TRP A 148 1.83 27.72 45.02
CA TRP A 148 1.57 28.60 43.87
C TRP A 148 2.76 28.70 42.91
N GLY A 149 3.93 28.17 43.29
CA GLY A 149 5.21 28.36 42.59
C GLY A 149 5.46 27.45 41.39
N LEU A 150 4.42 26.76 40.89
CA LEU A 150 4.47 25.85 39.73
C LEU A 150 3.18 25.98 38.89
N GLY A 151 2.64 27.20 38.80
CA GLY A 151 1.53 27.53 37.89
C GLY A 151 1.99 27.74 36.44
N GLU A 152 1.05 27.75 35.50
CA GLU A 152 1.33 27.99 34.08
C GLU A 152 2.16 29.26 33.82
N TRP A 153 1.81 30.37 34.48
CA TRP A 153 2.47 31.66 34.30
C TRP A 153 2.60 32.44 35.62
N PRO A 154 3.83 32.75 36.07
CA PRO A 154 4.09 33.74 37.12
C PRO A 154 3.81 35.16 36.63
N GLY A 155 3.09 35.97 37.41
CA GLY A 155 2.88 37.41 37.14
C GLY A 155 1.88 37.78 36.04
N GLU A 156 1.72 36.95 35.01
CA GLU A 156 0.76 37.15 33.90
C GLU A 156 -0.71 37.10 34.35
N PRO A 157 -1.66 37.66 33.56
CA PRO A 157 -3.09 37.59 33.86
C PRO A 157 -3.63 36.17 33.96
N ASN A 158 -4.84 36.05 34.51
CA ASN A 158 -5.57 34.78 34.61
C ASN A 158 -6.23 34.45 33.25
N ARG A 159 -6.40 33.17 32.95
CA ARG A 159 -7.26 32.74 31.83
C ARG A 159 -8.69 33.20 32.14
N GLU A 160 -9.34 33.82 31.16
CA GLU A 160 -10.75 34.22 31.23
C GLU A 160 -11.61 33.17 30.51
N VAL A 161 -12.83 32.93 31.00
CA VAL A 161 -13.86 32.17 30.29
C VAL A 161 -15.24 32.77 30.61
N ILE A 162 -16.09 32.91 29.61
CA ILE A 162 -17.45 33.41 29.77
C ILE A 162 -18.40 32.23 29.63
N ILE A 163 -19.15 31.94 30.68
CA ILE A 163 -20.09 30.81 30.73
C ILE A 163 -21.49 31.31 30.35
N THR A 164 -21.97 30.87 29.19
CA THR A 164 -23.33 31.14 28.67
C THR A 164 -24.21 29.88 28.61
N GLY A 165 -23.60 28.69 28.73
CA GLY A 165 -24.24 27.39 28.67
C GLY A 165 -23.27 26.27 29.11
N PRO A 166 -23.68 24.98 29.01
CA PRO A 166 -22.80 23.86 29.29
C PRO A 166 -21.65 23.79 28.28
N ALA A 167 -20.44 23.49 28.73
CA ALA A 167 -19.24 23.60 27.89
C ALA A 167 -18.15 22.58 28.25
N THR A 168 -17.24 22.31 27.30
CA THR A 168 -15.94 21.68 27.58
C THR A 168 -14.82 22.60 27.11
N ILE A 169 -14.09 23.18 28.06
CA ILE A 169 -13.00 24.12 27.85
C ILE A 169 -11.71 23.29 27.73
N ASN A 170 -11.08 23.30 26.55
CA ASN A 170 -9.85 22.56 26.30
C ASN A 170 -8.69 23.56 26.17
N ASN A 171 -7.56 23.26 26.80
CA ASN A 171 -6.38 24.11 26.86
C ASN A 171 -5.13 23.28 26.60
N VAL A 172 -4.08 23.88 26.04
CA VAL A 172 -2.71 23.35 26.15
C VAL A 172 -2.01 24.10 27.28
N TRP A 173 -1.21 23.38 28.08
CA TRP A 173 -0.45 23.99 29.18
C TRP A 173 0.38 25.18 28.71
N GLY A 174 0.16 26.34 29.32
CA GLY A 174 0.97 27.54 29.08
C GLY A 174 0.66 28.33 27.80
N THR A 175 -0.34 27.97 26.98
CA THR A 175 -0.73 28.76 25.79
C THR A 175 -1.96 29.63 26.01
N THR A 176 -1.96 30.85 25.45
CA THR A 176 -3.19 31.63 25.18
C THR A 176 -3.57 31.46 23.71
N ALA A 177 -4.84 31.15 23.44
CA ALA A 177 -5.35 31.01 22.08
C ALA A 177 -5.46 32.39 21.41
N ASN A 178 -4.48 32.75 20.57
CA ASN A 178 -4.32 34.12 20.04
C ASN A 178 -5.14 34.40 18.76
N PHE A 179 -6.42 34.04 18.76
CA PHE A 179 -7.37 34.36 17.69
C PHE A 179 -7.80 35.84 17.72
N ALA A 180 -8.33 36.38 16.61
CA ALA A 180 -8.73 37.79 16.51
C ALA A 180 -10.03 38.11 17.30
N GLY A 181 -10.73 37.07 17.76
CA GLY A 181 -11.96 37.14 18.54
C GLY A 181 -12.64 35.76 18.58
N GLY A 182 -13.84 35.71 19.17
CA GLY A 182 -14.59 34.47 19.36
C GLY A 182 -14.20 33.70 20.63
N ASP A 183 -15.05 32.72 20.99
CA ASP A 183 -14.79 31.73 22.05
C ASP A 183 -14.72 30.29 21.51
N GLY A 184 -14.84 30.13 20.19
CA GLY A 184 -14.76 28.84 19.50
C GLY A 184 -16.08 28.06 19.47
N SER A 185 -17.16 28.58 20.05
CA SER A 185 -18.50 27.98 19.96
C SER A 185 -19.15 28.20 18.59
N LEU A 186 -20.23 27.44 18.32
CA LEU A 186 -21.03 27.57 17.10
C LEU A 186 -21.67 28.96 16.93
N GLU A 187 -22.00 29.65 18.03
CA GLU A 187 -22.59 31.00 17.98
C GLU A 187 -21.52 32.11 17.89
N ASN A 188 -20.28 31.83 18.30
CA ASN A 188 -19.19 32.81 18.41
C ASN A 188 -17.83 32.17 18.03
N PRO A 189 -17.67 31.73 16.76
CA PRO A 189 -16.48 31.00 16.30
C PRO A 189 -15.20 31.83 16.42
N PHE A 190 -14.06 31.15 16.60
CA PHE A 190 -12.76 31.80 16.62
C PHE A 190 -12.47 32.49 15.29
N LEU A 191 -12.12 33.77 15.36
CA LEU A 191 -11.89 34.61 14.19
C LEU A 191 -10.44 34.50 13.71
N VAL A 192 -10.27 34.22 12.42
CA VAL A 192 -8.97 33.96 11.79
C VAL A 192 -8.68 35.03 10.74
N GLU A 193 -7.70 35.88 11.03
CA GLU A 193 -7.27 37.01 10.18
C GLU A 193 -5.89 36.77 9.55
N THR A 194 -5.02 35.97 10.18
CA THR A 194 -3.62 35.79 9.74
C THR A 194 -3.20 34.32 9.61
N ALA A 195 -2.08 34.09 8.93
CA ALA A 195 -1.48 32.76 8.77
C ALA A 195 -1.05 32.13 10.11
N GLU A 196 -0.60 32.95 11.07
CA GLU A 196 -0.26 32.52 12.44
C GLU A 196 -1.49 31.99 13.18
N GLN A 197 -2.65 32.62 12.97
CA GLN A 197 -3.92 32.21 13.56
C GLN A 197 -4.49 30.96 12.88
N LEU A 198 -4.38 30.87 11.55
CA LEU A 198 -4.70 29.65 10.79
C LEU A 198 -3.82 28.48 11.26
N ASN A 199 -2.54 28.74 11.55
CA ASN A 199 -1.60 27.77 12.08
C ASN A 199 -1.95 27.32 13.51
N GLU A 200 -2.42 28.23 14.37
CA GLU A 200 -2.79 27.94 15.76
C GLU A 200 -3.97 26.94 15.88
N ILE A 201 -4.81 26.80 14.85
CA ILE A 201 -5.93 25.83 14.80
C ILE A 201 -5.47 24.39 15.11
N ARG A 202 -4.24 24.01 14.75
CA ARG A 202 -3.69 22.68 15.05
C ARG A 202 -3.62 22.35 16.54
N ASN A 203 -3.59 23.37 17.40
CA ASN A 203 -3.54 23.25 18.86
C ASN A 203 -4.94 23.17 19.50
N HIS A 204 -6.00 23.41 18.72
CA HIS A 204 -7.40 23.52 19.19
C HIS A 204 -8.40 22.78 18.26
N PRO A 205 -8.13 21.53 17.83
CA PRO A 205 -8.72 20.94 16.61
C PRO A 205 -10.23 20.62 16.62
N ILE A 206 -10.99 21.02 17.65
CA ILE A 206 -12.40 20.66 17.86
C ILE A 206 -13.39 21.84 17.74
N PHE A 207 -12.89 23.08 17.65
CA PHE A 207 -13.73 24.28 17.73
C PHE A 207 -14.27 24.75 16.38
N TYR A 208 -15.13 25.77 16.41
CA TYR A 208 -15.65 26.44 15.23
C TYR A 208 -14.77 27.65 14.89
N TYR A 209 -14.40 27.79 13.62
CA TYR A 209 -13.52 28.82 13.08
C TYR A 209 -14.20 29.59 11.96
N LYS A 210 -13.95 30.90 11.88
CA LYS A 210 -14.41 31.75 10.77
C LYS A 210 -13.31 32.70 10.30
N GLN A 211 -13.00 32.65 9.00
CA GLN A 211 -12.01 33.52 8.38
C GLN A 211 -12.60 34.93 8.16
N ILE A 212 -11.78 35.97 8.40
CA ILE A 212 -12.21 37.38 8.33
C ILE A 212 -11.33 38.28 7.43
N ALA A 213 -10.27 37.73 6.84
CA ALA A 213 -9.42 38.38 5.85
C ALA A 213 -8.81 37.36 4.87
N ASP A 214 -8.31 37.80 3.72
CA ASP A 214 -7.51 36.97 2.82
C ASP A 214 -6.15 36.62 3.48
N ILE A 215 -5.75 35.34 3.40
CA ILE A 215 -4.49 34.83 3.98
C ILE A 215 -3.54 34.44 2.85
N ASP A 216 -2.26 34.80 2.98
CA ASP A 216 -1.19 34.38 2.07
C ASP A 216 -0.20 33.47 2.83
N LEU A 217 0.03 32.27 2.30
CA LEU A 217 0.99 31.29 2.81
C LEU A 217 2.28 31.24 1.97
N GLY A 218 2.39 32.10 0.95
CA GLY A 218 3.60 32.29 0.13
C GLY A 218 4.68 33.14 0.80
N VAL A 219 4.65 33.26 2.14
CA VAL A 219 5.54 34.10 2.95
C VAL A 219 6.14 33.32 4.12
N ALA A 220 7.33 33.71 4.56
CA ALA A 220 8.04 33.03 5.65
C ALA A 220 7.28 33.14 6.99
N PRO A 221 7.26 32.08 7.83
CA PRO A 221 7.95 30.81 7.65
C PRO A 221 7.18 29.79 6.78
N TRP A 222 5.95 30.09 6.36
CA TRP A 222 4.98 29.14 5.76
C TRP A 222 5.38 28.58 4.40
N ASN A 223 6.40 29.18 3.75
CA ASN A 223 7.03 28.71 2.51
C ASN A 223 8.50 28.27 2.68
N GLU A 224 9.04 28.26 3.90
CA GLU A 224 10.42 27.87 4.22
C GLU A 224 10.50 26.44 4.78
N GLU A 225 11.70 25.84 4.82
CA GLU A 225 12.02 24.53 5.45
C GLU A 225 11.11 23.32 5.11
N GLY A 226 10.39 23.36 3.98
CA GLY A 226 9.43 22.32 3.56
C GLY A 226 7.99 22.82 3.43
N GLY A 227 7.72 24.06 3.83
CA GLY A 227 6.43 24.73 3.68
C GLY A 227 5.44 24.43 4.79
N TRP A 228 4.16 24.52 4.47
CA TRP A 228 3.06 24.37 5.42
C TRP A 228 2.98 22.97 6.01
N LEU A 229 3.01 22.88 7.34
CA LEU A 229 2.68 21.66 8.06
C LEU A 229 1.16 21.55 8.17
N ALA A 230 0.58 20.49 7.59
CA ALA A 230 -0.85 20.26 7.53
C ALA A 230 -1.53 20.28 8.92
N ILE A 231 -2.79 20.75 9.00
CA ILE A 231 -3.59 20.75 10.24
C ILE A 231 -4.25 19.38 10.44
N GLY A 232 -3.96 18.74 11.58
CA GLY A 232 -4.50 17.42 11.93
C GLY A 232 -3.79 16.26 11.21
N ASN A 233 -3.66 15.13 11.90
CA ASN A 233 -3.04 13.89 11.41
C ASN A 233 -3.87 12.66 11.85
N ASP A 234 -3.47 11.46 11.41
CA ASP A 234 -4.15 10.20 11.70
C ASP A 234 -4.26 9.87 13.19
N TYR A 235 -3.36 10.40 14.03
CA TYR A 235 -3.38 10.25 15.49
C TYR A 235 -4.17 11.36 16.20
N TYR A 236 -4.15 12.58 15.64
CA TYR A 236 -4.85 13.77 16.12
C TYR A 236 -5.58 14.48 14.97
N PRO A 237 -6.75 13.98 14.51
CA PRO A 237 -7.53 14.61 13.45
C PRO A 237 -8.00 16.03 13.78
N PHE A 238 -8.40 16.77 12.73
CA PHE A 238 -9.29 17.91 12.88
C PHE A 238 -10.76 17.44 12.99
N TRP A 239 -11.44 17.81 14.06
CA TRP A 239 -12.85 17.50 14.34
C TRP A 239 -13.77 18.74 14.31
N GLY A 240 -13.20 19.93 14.11
CA GLY A 240 -13.91 21.20 14.18
C GLY A 240 -14.65 21.60 12.91
N SER A 241 -15.01 22.88 12.85
CA SER A 241 -15.63 23.52 11.68
C SER A 241 -14.74 24.67 11.21
N PHE A 242 -14.51 24.80 9.91
CA PHE A 242 -13.82 25.95 9.32
C PHE A 242 -14.66 26.58 8.22
N ASP A 243 -15.12 27.81 8.48
CA ASP A 243 -15.88 28.67 7.58
C ASP A 243 -14.94 29.72 6.97
N GLY A 244 -14.51 29.49 5.74
CA GLY A 244 -13.67 30.41 4.96
C GLY A 244 -14.37 31.72 4.58
N ASN A 245 -15.70 31.81 4.75
CA ASN A 245 -16.48 33.06 4.69
C ASN A 245 -16.28 33.85 3.38
N GLY A 246 -15.94 33.17 2.29
CA GLY A 246 -15.66 33.75 0.99
C GLY A 246 -14.25 34.35 0.81
N PHE A 247 -13.38 34.29 1.82
CA PHE A 247 -12.00 34.76 1.76
C PHE A 247 -11.05 33.70 1.16
N LYS A 248 -9.90 34.17 0.70
CA LYS A 248 -8.88 33.34 0.04
C LYS A 248 -7.82 32.83 1.02
N ILE A 249 -7.27 31.67 0.68
CA ILE A 249 -5.99 31.18 1.20
C ILE A 249 -5.06 31.00 0.00
N SER A 250 -4.01 31.80 -0.11
CA SER A 250 -3.17 31.87 -1.32
C SER A 250 -1.81 31.21 -1.13
N ASN A 251 -1.26 30.69 -2.22
CA ASN A 251 0.15 30.26 -2.35
C ASN A 251 0.59 29.15 -1.35
N LEU A 252 -0.36 28.31 -0.91
CA LEU A 252 -0.11 27.15 -0.04
C LEU A 252 0.99 26.25 -0.63
N THR A 253 2.18 26.28 -0.02
CA THR A 253 3.34 25.52 -0.47
C THR A 253 3.62 24.37 0.50
N ILE A 254 3.76 23.14 -0.01
CA ILE A 254 4.12 21.96 0.77
C ILE A 254 5.14 21.14 -0.04
N ASN A 255 6.25 20.76 0.59
CA ASN A 255 7.29 19.93 -0.02
C ASN A 255 7.69 18.78 0.92
N GLN A 256 6.85 17.75 0.95
CA GLN A 256 7.00 16.56 1.80
C GLN A 256 6.98 15.28 0.92
N PRO A 257 8.00 15.04 0.07
CA PRO A 257 7.99 13.96 -0.93
C PRO A 257 7.94 12.53 -0.35
N GLN A 258 8.10 12.38 0.97
CA GLN A 258 7.96 11.10 1.69
C GLN A 258 6.81 11.14 2.73
N GLY A 259 6.08 12.25 2.82
CA GLY A 259 4.97 12.45 3.76
C GLY A 259 3.63 12.04 3.16
N GLY A 260 2.88 11.21 3.89
CA GLY A 260 1.46 10.98 3.60
C GLY A 260 0.56 12.07 4.19
N PHE A 261 -0.74 12.09 3.83
CA PHE A 261 -1.75 12.97 4.43
C PHE A 261 -1.43 14.47 4.27
N GLN A 262 -1.23 14.93 3.04
CA GLN A 262 -0.78 16.30 2.73
C GLN A 262 -1.92 17.18 2.18
N GLY A 263 -1.98 18.43 2.65
CA GLY A 263 -3.02 19.41 2.36
C GLY A 263 -2.97 20.60 3.33
N LEU A 264 -3.91 21.55 3.23
CA LEU A 264 -4.11 22.56 4.29
C LEU A 264 -4.41 21.86 5.63
N PHE A 265 -5.30 20.87 5.58
CA PHE A 265 -5.53 19.86 6.61
C PHE A 265 -4.90 18.53 6.18
N GLY A 266 -4.37 17.74 7.13
CA GLY A 266 -3.80 16.42 6.83
C GLY A 266 -4.85 15.33 6.95
N PHE A 267 -5.52 15.30 8.10
CA PHE A 267 -6.54 14.32 8.44
C PHE A 267 -7.71 14.99 9.19
N ALA A 268 -8.95 14.71 8.81
CA ALA A 268 -10.14 15.28 9.44
C ALA A 268 -11.27 14.25 9.61
N VAL A 269 -12.06 14.36 10.69
CA VAL A 269 -13.13 13.41 11.05
C VAL A 269 -14.33 14.18 11.62
N GLY A 270 -15.54 14.00 11.09
CA GLY A 270 -16.73 14.75 11.56
C GLY A 270 -16.75 16.24 11.17
N ALA A 271 -15.75 16.68 10.42
CA ALA A 271 -15.43 18.08 10.20
C ALA A 271 -16.39 18.76 9.23
N GLN A 272 -16.56 20.07 9.41
CA GLN A 272 -17.41 20.90 8.55
C GLN A 272 -16.53 21.95 7.84
N PHE A 273 -16.29 21.78 6.55
CA PHE A 273 -15.51 22.71 5.72
C PHE A 273 -16.45 23.50 4.81
N LYS A 274 -16.45 24.83 4.94
CA LYS A 274 -17.38 25.70 4.22
C LYS A 274 -16.69 26.92 3.62
N GLU A 275 -17.02 27.27 2.37
CA GLU A 275 -16.61 28.52 1.70
C GLU A 275 -15.08 28.79 1.72
N ILE A 276 -14.28 27.73 1.66
CA ILE A 276 -12.80 27.78 1.70
C ILE A 276 -12.25 27.86 0.28
N TYR A 277 -11.56 28.96 -0.06
CA TYR A 277 -11.04 29.20 -1.42
C TYR A 277 -9.51 29.18 -1.47
N ILE A 278 -8.92 28.03 -1.78
CA ILE A 278 -7.46 27.86 -1.84
C ILE A 278 -6.96 28.15 -3.27
N GLN A 279 -6.03 29.09 -3.43
CA GLN A 279 -5.54 29.53 -4.75
C GLN A 279 -4.02 29.40 -4.88
N ASN A 280 -3.54 28.97 -6.05
CA ASN A 280 -2.12 28.78 -6.37
C ASN A 280 -1.36 27.85 -5.40
N ALA A 281 -1.98 26.74 -4.97
CA ALA A 281 -1.28 25.75 -4.15
C ALA A 281 -0.15 25.06 -4.96
N ASN A 282 0.89 24.62 -4.28
CA ASN A 282 1.95 23.78 -4.83
C ASN A 282 2.35 22.72 -3.80
N ILE A 283 1.89 21.49 -4.01
CA ILE A 283 1.99 20.41 -3.02
C ILE A 283 2.76 19.24 -3.61
N THR A 284 3.95 18.96 -3.08
CA THR A 284 4.68 17.70 -3.29
C THR A 284 4.47 16.80 -2.08
N GLY A 285 3.91 15.61 -2.29
CA GLY A 285 3.60 14.62 -1.26
C GLY A 285 3.96 13.19 -1.66
N HIS A 286 3.78 12.23 -0.76
CA HIS A 286 3.93 10.81 -1.09
C HIS A 286 2.59 10.17 -1.48
N SER A 287 1.60 10.19 -0.58
CA SER A 287 0.31 9.49 -0.74
C SER A 287 -0.80 10.17 0.08
N ARG A 288 -2.07 10.02 -0.32
CA ARG A 288 -3.23 10.67 0.35
C ARG A 288 -3.07 12.20 0.39
N VAL A 289 -3.11 12.80 -0.79
CA VAL A 289 -2.80 14.22 -1.02
C VAL A 289 -4.00 14.96 -1.61
N GLY A 290 -4.36 16.11 -1.01
CA GLY A 290 -5.33 17.02 -1.62
C GLY A 290 -5.29 18.41 -0.99
N ILE A 291 -5.54 19.45 -1.78
CA ILE A 291 -5.21 20.84 -1.39
C ILE A 291 -5.99 21.27 -0.13
N LEU A 292 -7.25 20.83 0.02
CA LEU A 292 -8.00 21.07 1.24
C LEU A 292 -7.65 20.04 2.33
N CYS A 293 -7.74 18.73 2.05
CA CYS A 293 -7.49 17.69 3.06
C CYS A 293 -6.87 16.40 2.51
N GLY A 294 -5.80 15.90 3.12
CA GLY A 294 -5.16 14.65 2.72
C GLY A 294 -6.07 13.41 2.85
N THR A 295 -6.82 13.29 3.95
CA THR A 295 -7.88 12.27 4.13
C THR A 295 -8.99 12.77 5.05
N ILE A 296 -10.25 12.53 4.69
CA ILE A 296 -11.42 13.00 5.43
C ILE A 296 -12.46 11.90 5.66
N TYR A 297 -13.05 11.85 6.87
CA TYR A 297 -14.08 10.87 7.28
C TYR A 297 -15.33 11.56 7.87
N ASP A 298 -16.54 11.06 7.58
CA ASP A 298 -17.80 11.47 8.25
C ASP A 298 -18.07 13.00 8.23
N SER A 299 -17.67 13.67 7.16
CA SER A 299 -17.55 15.14 7.09
C SER A 299 -18.41 15.78 5.99
N GLN A 300 -18.46 17.11 5.99
CA GLN A 300 -19.07 17.89 4.89
C GLN A 300 -18.09 18.91 4.31
N ILE A 301 -18.12 19.04 2.98
CA ILE A 301 -17.39 20.02 2.18
C ILE A 301 -18.43 20.79 1.35
N GLU A 302 -18.75 22.02 1.78
CA GLU A 302 -19.76 22.90 1.16
C GLU A 302 -19.08 24.13 0.52
N ASN A 303 -19.36 24.40 -0.75
CA ASN A 303 -18.89 25.60 -1.45
C ASN A 303 -17.35 25.79 -1.39
N CYS A 304 -16.54 24.73 -1.43
CA CYS A 304 -15.08 24.81 -1.29
C CYS A 304 -14.35 24.65 -2.64
N PHE A 305 -13.29 25.43 -2.85
CA PHE A 305 -12.59 25.54 -4.13
C PHE A 305 -11.07 25.43 -3.97
N SER A 306 -10.40 24.77 -4.92
CA SER A 306 -8.94 24.73 -5.00
C SER A 306 -8.40 24.97 -6.41
N SER A 307 -7.21 25.56 -6.49
CA SER A 307 -6.38 25.59 -7.71
C SER A 307 -4.90 25.54 -7.35
N GLY A 308 -4.09 24.96 -8.23
CA GLY A 308 -2.66 24.74 -7.98
C GLY A 308 -2.10 23.52 -8.71
N GLU A 309 -0.92 23.09 -8.30
CA GLU A 309 -0.24 21.89 -8.77
C GLU A 309 -0.07 20.89 -7.61
N ILE A 310 -0.31 19.61 -7.88
CA ILE A 310 -0.05 18.49 -6.95
C ILE A 310 0.92 17.52 -7.63
N TYR A 311 1.99 17.14 -6.94
CA TYR A 311 2.98 16.14 -7.37
C TYR A 311 3.07 15.02 -6.34
N LEU A 312 3.00 13.75 -6.75
CA LEU A 312 3.17 12.64 -5.82
C LEU A 312 3.75 11.33 -6.40
N GLN A 313 4.44 10.60 -5.52
CA GLN A 313 5.18 9.38 -5.83
C GLN A 313 4.39 8.08 -5.60
N SER A 314 3.17 8.18 -5.07
CA SER A 314 2.32 7.03 -4.73
C SER A 314 0.83 7.39 -4.93
N ASN A 315 -0.05 6.82 -4.11
CA ASN A 315 -1.48 6.67 -4.41
C ASN A 315 -2.36 7.72 -3.71
N TRP A 316 -3.61 7.83 -4.18
CA TRP A 316 -4.68 8.66 -3.63
C TRP A 316 -4.39 10.16 -3.68
N ALA A 317 -4.70 10.79 -4.81
CA ALA A 317 -4.61 12.24 -4.96
C ALA A 317 -5.85 12.86 -5.60
N GLY A 318 -6.29 14.00 -5.06
CA GLY A 318 -7.36 14.77 -5.66
C GLY A 318 -7.36 16.24 -5.32
N GLY A 319 -7.98 17.04 -6.20
CA GLY A 319 -7.86 18.49 -6.17
C GLY A 319 -8.35 19.13 -4.87
N LEU A 320 -9.41 18.60 -4.25
CA LEU A 320 -9.81 18.95 -2.88
C LEU A 320 -9.25 17.95 -1.87
N THR A 321 -9.43 16.63 -2.08
CA THR A 321 -8.98 15.62 -1.11
C THR A 321 -8.29 14.40 -1.71
N GLY A 322 -7.35 13.81 -0.95
CA GLY A 322 -6.71 12.55 -1.32
C GLY A 322 -7.67 11.35 -1.23
N VAL A 323 -8.34 11.20 -0.09
CA VAL A 323 -9.38 10.19 0.17
C VAL A 323 -10.54 10.83 0.95
N ALA A 324 -11.78 10.45 0.64
CA ALA A 324 -12.98 10.86 1.36
C ALA A 324 -13.92 9.68 1.65
N VAL A 325 -14.24 9.47 2.93
CA VAL A 325 -15.03 8.32 3.41
C VAL A 325 -16.25 8.83 4.19
N GLN A 326 -17.44 8.28 3.99
CA GLN A 326 -18.70 8.75 4.59
C GLN A 326 -18.91 10.28 4.51
N THR A 327 -18.43 10.92 3.44
CA THR A 327 -18.28 12.38 3.32
C THR A 327 -19.15 12.95 2.20
N GLN A 328 -19.72 14.13 2.42
CA GLN A 328 -20.52 14.84 1.41
C GLN A 328 -19.76 16.05 0.84
N PHE A 329 -19.52 16.03 -0.47
CA PHE A 329 -19.14 17.20 -1.25
C PHE A 329 -20.38 17.86 -1.86
N SER A 330 -20.50 19.18 -1.71
CA SER A 330 -21.59 19.95 -2.30
C SER A 330 -21.10 21.28 -2.87
N ASN A 331 -21.57 21.63 -4.07
CA ASN A 331 -21.30 22.91 -4.74
C ASN A 331 -19.79 23.28 -4.77
N SER A 332 -18.91 22.29 -4.93
CA SER A 332 -17.46 22.42 -4.71
C SER A 332 -16.69 22.04 -5.99
N TYR A 333 -15.53 22.65 -6.25
CA TYR A 333 -14.77 22.35 -7.48
C TYR A 333 -13.26 22.42 -7.30
N SER A 334 -12.52 21.86 -8.26
CA SER A 334 -11.09 22.07 -8.37
C SER A 334 -10.62 22.40 -9.79
N ASN A 335 -9.67 23.32 -9.88
CA ASN A 335 -8.80 23.52 -11.03
C ASN A 335 -7.34 23.31 -10.61
N ALA A 336 -7.06 22.17 -9.97
CA ALA A 336 -5.72 21.72 -9.66
C ALA A 336 -5.24 20.72 -10.71
N ASN A 337 -4.01 20.90 -11.21
CA ASN A 337 -3.35 19.88 -12.02
C ASN A 337 -2.69 18.86 -11.07
N ILE A 338 -2.76 17.57 -11.42
CA ILE A 338 -2.32 16.47 -10.55
C ILE A 338 -1.40 15.54 -11.32
N HIS A 339 -0.15 15.46 -10.88
CA HIS A 339 0.93 14.67 -11.48
C HIS A 339 1.28 13.52 -10.52
N ALA A 340 0.54 12.41 -10.61
CA ALA A 340 0.77 11.22 -9.81
C ALA A 340 1.53 10.15 -10.62
N THR A 341 2.26 9.30 -9.91
CA THR A 341 2.84 8.05 -10.46
C THR A 341 2.14 6.79 -9.95
N GLY A 342 1.38 6.89 -8.86
CA GLY A 342 0.55 5.80 -8.31
C GLY A 342 -0.86 5.72 -8.90
N TYR A 343 -1.74 5.02 -8.18
CA TYR A 343 -3.14 4.80 -8.56
C TYR A 343 -4.14 5.61 -7.72
N SER A 344 -5.40 5.64 -8.17
CA SER A 344 -6.53 6.36 -7.54
C SER A 344 -6.31 7.88 -7.55
N VAL A 345 -6.53 8.50 -8.71
CA VAL A 345 -6.29 9.92 -8.95
C VAL A 345 -7.56 10.56 -9.51
N GLY A 346 -8.04 11.66 -8.92
CA GLY A 346 -9.27 12.29 -9.38
C GLY A 346 -9.32 13.80 -9.24
N GLY A 347 -9.83 14.49 -10.25
CA GLY A 347 -9.76 15.96 -10.31
C GLY A 347 -10.39 16.67 -9.11
N LEU A 348 -11.41 16.09 -8.47
CA LEU A 348 -11.97 16.54 -7.19
C LEU A 348 -11.42 15.75 -6.00
N THR A 349 -11.40 14.41 -6.10
CA THR A 349 -10.97 13.51 -5.01
C THR A 349 -10.30 12.23 -5.51
N GLY A 350 -9.26 11.74 -4.84
CA GLY A 350 -8.50 10.56 -5.27
C GLY A 350 -9.28 9.25 -5.14
N ALA A 351 -9.83 9.00 -3.96
CA ALA A 351 -10.79 7.93 -3.69
C ALA A 351 -12.00 8.46 -2.90
N ILE A 352 -13.19 7.92 -3.22
CA ILE A 352 -14.44 8.21 -2.52
C ILE A 352 -15.11 6.90 -2.07
N GLU A 353 -15.32 6.75 -0.77
CA GLU A 353 -15.62 5.46 -0.12
C GLU A 353 -16.83 5.59 0.84
N ASP A 354 -17.50 4.48 1.15
CA ASP A 354 -18.57 4.32 2.14
C ASP A 354 -19.69 5.37 2.12
N ASN A 355 -20.71 5.19 1.27
CA ASN A 355 -21.94 6.02 1.21
C ASN A 355 -21.69 7.52 0.94
N SER A 356 -20.47 7.91 0.55
CA SER A 356 -20.11 9.29 0.25
C SER A 356 -20.87 9.84 -0.97
N ILE A 357 -21.07 11.17 -0.97
CA ILE A 357 -21.94 11.86 -1.94
C ILE A 357 -21.19 13.03 -2.57
N ILE A 358 -21.25 13.14 -3.89
CA ILE A 358 -20.83 14.34 -4.64
C ILE A 358 -22.06 14.95 -5.31
N ILE A 359 -22.38 16.21 -5.01
CA ILE A 359 -23.53 16.91 -5.60
C ILE A 359 -23.21 18.35 -6.06
N ASN A 360 -23.53 18.66 -7.31
CA ASN A 360 -23.23 19.94 -7.96
C ASN A 360 -21.74 20.32 -7.97
N CYS A 361 -20.83 19.34 -8.11
CA CYS A 361 -19.38 19.58 -8.08
C CYS A 361 -18.74 19.48 -9.47
N TYR A 362 -17.53 20.03 -9.65
CA TYR A 362 -16.80 19.82 -10.90
C TYR A 362 -15.27 19.84 -10.79
N ALA A 363 -14.60 19.38 -11.84
CA ALA A 363 -13.15 19.40 -11.96
C ALA A 363 -12.69 19.82 -13.37
N ALA A 364 -11.72 20.72 -13.43
CA ALA A 364 -11.24 21.31 -14.69
C ALA A 364 -9.71 21.27 -14.89
N GLY A 365 -8.93 20.93 -13.85
CA GLY A 365 -7.50 20.70 -13.96
C GLY A 365 -7.17 19.31 -14.54
N ASN A 366 -5.99 19.18 -15.13
CA ASN A 366 -5.54 17.94 -15.78
C ASN A 366 -5.04 16.93 -14.72
N VAL A 367 -5.36 15.65 -14.90
CA VAL A 367 -4.97 14.57 -13.98
C VAL A 367 -4.17 13.49 -14.69
N PHE A 368 -3.06 13.09 -14.07
CA PHE A 368 -2.15 12.05 -14.56
C PHE A 368 -1.91 11.01 -13.45
N GLY A 369 -1.90 9.74 -13.82
CA GLY A 369 -1.61 8.63 -12.91
C GLY A 369 -1.28 7.32 -13.62
N SER A 370 -1.15 6.25 -12.85
CA SER A 370 -0.97 4.89 -13.39
C SER A 370 -2.31 4.23 -13.68
N ARG A 371 -3.18 4.10 -12.67
CA ARG A 371 -4.41 3.31 -12.71
C ARG A 371 -5.53 3.95 -11.87
N TYR A 372 -6.79 3.73 -12.22
CA TYR A 372 -7.97 4.34 -11.61
C TYR A 372 -7.87 5.88 -11.63
N VAL A 373 -7.64 6.43 -12.82
CA VAL A 373 -7.55 7.89 -13.04
C VAL A 373 -8.90 8.38 -13.57
N GLY A 374 -9.54 9.31 -12.86
CA GLY A 374 -10.86 9.84 -13.21
C GLY A 374 -10.91 11.35 -13.30
N GLY A 375 -11.63 11.91 -14.27
CA GLY A 375 -11.72 13.38 -14.40
C GLY A 375 -12.32 14.09 -13.18
N LEU A 376 -13.16 13.43 -12.37
CA LEU A 376 -13.72 13.93 -11.12
C LEU A 376 -13.27 13.09 -9.90
N ALA A 377 -13.34 11.76 -9.96
CA ALA A 377 -12.89 10.88 -8.88
C ALA A 377 -12.17 9.63 -9.41
N GLY A 378 -11.06 9.22 -8.78
CA GLY A 378 -10.25 8.10 -9.23
C GLY A 378 -10.89 6.73 -8.97
N TRP A 379 -11.06 6.41 -7.69
CA TRP A 379 -11.74 5.19 -7.19
C TRP A 379 -13.06 5.55 -6.49
N ALA A 380 -14.12 4.77 -6.68
CA ALA A 380 -15.41 4.97 -6.02
C ALA A 380 -15.98 3.66 -5.45
N ASP A 381 -16.16 3.54 -4.13
CA ASP A 381 -16.52 2.26 -3.48
C ASP A 381 -17.70 2.36 -2.50
N TYR A 382 -18.53 1.33 -2.48
CA TYR A 382 -19.64 1.09 -1.53
C TYR A 382 -20.69 2.21 -1.46
N TYR A 383 -21.72 2.13 -2.32
CA TYR A 383 -22.93 2.99 -2.33
C TYR A 383 -22.72 4.48 -2.65
N ILE A 384 -21.71 4.82 -3.46
CA ILE A 384 -21.39 6.21 -3.83
C ILE A 384 -22.48 6.84 -4.72
N GLN A 385 -22.76 8.13 -4.50
CA GLN A 385 -23.71 8.91 -5.30
C GLN A 385 -23.06 10.14 -5.94
N VAL A 386 -23.09 10.27 -7.27
CA VAL A 386 -22.52 11.42 -8.01
C VAL A 386 -23.59 12.11 -8.85
N THR A 387 -24.12 13.23 -8.35
CA THR A 387 -25.29 13.92 -8.91
C THR A 387 -24.96 15.32 -9.43
N ASN A 388 -25.49 15.67 -10.61
CA ASN A 388 -25.33 16.99 -11.23
C ASN A 388 -23.86 17.49 -11.29
N SER A 389 -22.90 16.60 -11.48
CA SER A 389 -21.47 16.91 -11.36
C SER A 389 -20.70 16.64 -12.65
N TYR A 390 -19.57 17.32 -12.92
CA TYR A 390 -18.89 17.17 -14.21
C TYR A 390 -17.36 17.31 -14.22
N SER A 391 -16.73 16.89 -15.31
CA SER A 391 -15.28 17.01 -15.54
C SER A 391 -14.94 17.47 -16.96
N VAL A 392 -13.89 18.30 -17.10
CA VAL A 392 -13.39 18.82 -18.39
C VAL A 392 -11.86 18.83 -18.55
N GLY A 393 -11.09 18.55 -17.50
CA GLY A 393 -9.63 18.42 -17.61
C GLY A 393 -9.21 17.13 -18.33
N TYR A 394 -7.98 17.11 -18.86
CA TYR A 394 -7.37 15.91 -19.46
C TYR A 394 -7.16 14.81 -18.43
N VAL A 395 -7.34 13.55 -18.84
CA VAL A 395 -7.18 12.35 -18.01
C VAL A 395 -6.14 11.43 -18.64
N GLY A 396 -4.92 11.40 -18.08
CA GLY A 396 -3.83 10.52 -18.51
C GLY A 396 -3.65 9.32 -17.58
N SER A 397 -3.68 8.10 -18.12
CA SER A 397 -3.38 6.86 -17.40
C SER A 397 -2.47 5.92 -18.20
N HIS A 398 -1.97 4.89 -17.52
CA HIS A 398 -1.25 3.77 -18.13
C HIS A 398 -2.15 2.52 -18.27
N PHE A 399 -3.17 2.41 -17.41
CA PHE A 399 -4.13 1.31 -17.35
C PHE A 399 -5.56 1.88 -17.30
N ASP A 400 -6.36 1.49 -16.31
CA ASP A 400 -7.76 1.90 -16.18
C ASP A 400 -7.92 3.40 -15.92
N SER A 401 -8.77 4.05 -16.71
CA SER A 401 -9.20 5.44 -16.52
C SER A 401 -10.59 5.68 -17.09
N GLY A 402 -11.16 6.83 -16.71
CA GLY A 402 -12.49 7.22 -17.13
C GLY A 402 -12.71 8.73 -17.08
N GLY A 403 -13.43 9.26 -18.06
CA GLY A 403 -13.61 10.71 -18.20
C GLY A 403 -14.25 11.39 -16.99
N LEU A 404 -15.11 10.72 -16.20
CA LEU A 404 -15.66 11.23 -14.93
C LEU A 404 -15.10 10.45 -13.72
N ILE A 405 -15.25 9.12 -13.75
CA ILE A 405 -14.87 8.21 -12.66
C ILE A 405 -13.94 7.16 -13.26
N GLY A 406 -12.79 6.93 -12.61
CA GLY A 406 -11.78 5.98 -13.08
C GLY A 406 -12.29 4.54 -13.04
N ASP A 407 -12.56 4.02 -11.84
CA ASP A 407 -13.12 2.68 -11.61
C ASP A 407 -13.84 2.61 -10.24
N GLY A 408 -14.51 1.50 -9.93
CA GLY A 408 -15.15 1.31 -8.61
C GLY A 408 -16.21 0.21 -8.48
N TYR A 409 -16.99 0.26 -7.41
CA TYR A 409 -18.12 -0.65 -7.11
C TYR A 409 -19.33 0.09 -6.52
N ASP A 410 -20.54 -0.44 -6.76
CA ASP A 410 -21.83 0.06 -6.24
C ASP A 410 -22.05 1.60 -6.34
N LEU A 411 -21.63 2.18 -7.47
CA LEU A 411 -21.76 3.59 -7.81
C LEU A 411 -23.10 3.91 -8.50
N ASN A 412 -23.72 5.04 -8.13
CA ASN A 412 -24.85 5.63 -8.85
C ASN A 412 -24.54 7.06 -9.34
N THR A 413 -24.49 7.27 -10.65
CA THR A 413 -24.30 8.59 -11.27
C THR A 413 -25.58 9.12 -11.94
N THR A 414 -26.00 10.34 -11.60
CA THR A 414 -27.26 10.94 -12.12
C THR A 414 -27.06 12.37 -12.61
N ASN A 415 -27.45 12.68 -13.84
CA ASN A 415 -27.25 13.99 -14.51
C ASN A 415 -25.78 14.49 -14.50
N SER A 416 -24.81 13.58 -14.45
CA SER A 416 -23.38 13.90 -14.31
C SER A 416 -22.63 13.58 -15.61
N TYR A 417 -21.71 14.46 -16.02
CA TYR A 417 -21.19 14.52 -17.39
C TYR A 417 -19.68 14.65 -17.45
N TRP A 418 -19.06 14.22 -18.55
CA TRP A 418 -17.64 14.45 -18.80
C TRP A 418 -17.41 14.83 -20.26
N ASN A 419 -16.43 15.70 -20.52
CA ASN A 419 -16.11 16.10 -21.89
C ASN A 419 -15.28 15.02 -22.60
N ILE A 420 -15.86 14.37 -23.60
CA ILE A 420 -15.20 13.31 -24.38
C ILE A 420 -14.02 13.83 -25.22
N GLU A 421 -14.02 15.11 -25.56
CA GLU A 421 -12.99 15.70 -26.41
C GLU A 421 -11.78 16.16 -25.58
N THR A 422 -12.01 16.85 -24.46
CA THR A 422 -10.93 17.43 -23.65
C THR A 422 -10.34 16.49 -22.60
N SER A 423 -11.10 15.48 -22.16
CA SER A 423 -10.54 14.44 -21.25
C SER A 423 -9.59 13.47 -21.97
N GLY A 424 -9.71 13.33 -23.29
CA GLY A 424 -8.95 12.35 -24.07
C GLY A 424 -9.43 10.90 -23.92
N GLN A 425 -10.57 10.67 -23.24
CA GLN A 425 -11.09 9.34 -22.88
C GLN A 425 -12.24 8.91 -23.80
N ASP A 426 -12.39 7.61 -24.05
CA ASP A 426 -13.56 7.05 -24.76
C ASP A 426 -14.66 6.54 -23.81
N ASN A 427 -14.32 6.24 -22.54
CA ASN A 427 -15.22 5.62 -21.57
C ASN A 427 -15.11 6.29 -20.18
N SER A 428 -15.97 5.87 -19.26
CA SER A 428 -15.91 6.22 -17.83
C SER A 428 -16.73 5.20 -17.03
N TYR A 429 -16.30 4.87 -15.81
CA TYR A 429 -17.05 3.95 -14.95
C TYR A 429 -18.43 4.50 -14.55
N GLY A 430 -18.58 5.84 -14.54
CA GLY A 430 -19.86 6.51 -14.34
C GLY A 430 -20.00 7.82 -15.12
N GLY A 431 -21.21 8.38 -15.12
CA GLY A 431 -21.56 9.59 -15.86
C GLY A 431 -21.86 9.34 -17.35
N THR A 432 -22.19 10.41 -18.07
CA THR A 432 -22.52 10.35 -19.51
C THR A 432 -21.54 11.22 -20.31
N PRO A 433 -20.90 10.70 -21.37
CA PRO A 433 -20.04 11.52 -22.24
C PRO A 433 -20.83 12.62 -22.93
N LYS A 434 -20.17 13.78 -23.08
CA LYS A 434 -20.67 14.92 -23.85
C LYS A 434 -19.53 15.55 -24.65
N THR A 435 -19.85 16.07 -25.82
CA THR A 435 -18.92 16.94 -26.57
C THR A 435 -18.82 18.31 -25.91
N THR A 436 -17.75 19.05 -26.21
CA THR A 436 -17.60 20.46 -25.86
C THR A 436 -18.81 21.26 -26.34
N ALA A 437 -19.22 21.04 -27.60
CA ALA A 437 -20.35 21.74 -28.21
C ALA A 437 -21.68 21.52 -27.44
N GLU A 438 -21.90 20.34 -26.85
CA GLU A 438 -23.04 20.06 -25.97
C GLU A 438 -22.88 20.69 -24.58
N LEU A 439 -21.70 20.63 -23.97
CA LEU A 439 -21.44 21.20 -22.63
C LEU A 439 -21.47 22.74 -22.61
N LEU A 440 -21.40 23.39 -23.76
CA LEU A 440 -21.67 24.83 -23.91
C LEU A 440 -23.18 25.17 -23.95
N GLN A 441 -24.08 24.17 -24.02
CA GLN A 441 -25.53 24.40 -24.08
C GLN A 441 -26.21 24.19 -22.72
N GLN A 442 -26.93 25.20 -22.24
CA GLN A 442 -27.71 25.10 -20.99
C GLN A 442 -28.71 23.94 -21.00
N SER A 443 -29.25 23.57 -22.17
CA SER A 443 -30.20 22.45 -22.34
C SER A 443 -29.60 21.06 -22.06
N THR A 444 -28.28 20.89 -22.12
CA THR A 444 -27.60 19.66 -21.69
C THR A 444 -27.76 19.43 -20.19
N TYR A 445 -27.85 20.51 -19.42
CA TYR A 445 -27.98 20.53 -17.97
C TYR A 445 -29.44 20.66 -17.51
N ALA A 446 -30.40 20.09 -18.25
CA ALA A 446 -31.84 20.33 -18.08
C ALA A 446 -32.41 20.09 -16.66
N ASN A 447 -31.74 19.26 -15.84
CA ASN A 447 -32.14 18.93 -14.46
C ASN A 447 -31.37 19.74 -13.39
N TRP A 448 -30.50 20.69 -13.78
CA TRP A 448 -29.65 21.45 -12.86
C TRP A 448 -30.28 22.80 -12.47
N ASN A 449 -29.98 23.28 -11.26
CA ASN A 449 -30.57 24.51 -10.73
C ASN A 449 -29.84 25.80 -11.17
N PHE A 450 -30.21 26.35 -12.33
CA PHE A 450 -29.74 27.66 -12.81
C PHE A 450 -30.40 28.87 -12.12
N SER A 451 -31.28 28.67 -11.12
CA SER A 451 -31.92 29.76 -10.37
C SER A 451 -31.22 30.11 -9.04
N GLY A 452 -30.19 29.35 -8.66
CA GLY A 452 -29.45 29.59 -7.41
C GLY A 452 -28.23 28.70 -7.14
N ILE A 453 -27.75 27.91 -8.11
CA ILE A 453 -26.54 27.07 -7.96
C ILE A 453 -25.62 27.24 -9.17
N TRP A 454 -26.15 27.09 -10.38
CA TRP A 454 -25.37 27.11 -11.62
C TRP A 454 -25.61 28.37 -12.48
N SER A 455 -24.57 28.80 -13.19
CA SER A 455 -24.57 29.80 -14.26
C SER A 455 -23.89 29.22 -15.50
N ILE A 456 -24.11 29.82 -16.66
CA ILE A 456 -23.46 29.48 -17.92
C ILE A 456 -23.57 30.67 -18.88
N LEU A 457 -22.54 30.91 -19.70
CA LEU A 457 -22.64 31.78 -20.87
C LEU A 457 -22.88 30.87 -22.09
N PRO A 458 -24.12 30.76 -22.62
CA PRO A 458 -24.46 29.72 -23.59
C PRO A 458 -23.69 29.87 -24.91
N GLY A 459 -22.94 28.85 -25.28
CA GLY A 459 -22.04 28.87 -26.44
C GLY A 459 -20.63 29.40 -26.16
N GLU A 460 -20.33 29.86 -24.93
CA GLU A 460 -19.04 30.44 -24.56
C GLU A 460 -18.35 29.70 -23.40
N THR A 461 -19.10 29.30 -22.35
CA THR A 461 -18.55 28.57 -21.19
C THR A 461 -19.25 27.24 -20.94
N TYR A 462 -18.57 26.36 -20.21
CA TYR A 462 -19.21 25.29 -19.44
C TYR A 462 -20.07 25.87 -18.31
N ALA A 463 -20.86 25.03 -17.63
CA ALA A 463 -21.62 25.45 -16.46
C ALA A 463 -20.69 25.71 -15.26
N PHE A 464 -20.80 26.88 -14.62
CA PHE A 464 -19.99 27.28 -13.47
C PHE A 464 -20.89 27.65 -12.28
N LEU A 465 -20.37 27.62 -11.05
CA LEU A 465 -21.20 27.85 -9.87
C LEU A 465 -21.43 29.36 -9.64
N GLN A 466 -22.66 29.75 -9.28
CA GLN A 466 -23.04 31.17 -9.12
C GLN A 466 -22.21 31.91 -8.06
N ILE A 467 -21.73 31.19 -7.05
CA ILE A 467 -20.85 31.72 -6.00
C ILE A 467 -19.46 32.16 -6.51
N GLN A 468 -19.04 31.72 -7.71
CA GLN A 468 -17.87 32.27 -8.40
C GLN A 468 -18.10 33.72 -8.89
N ASN A 469 -19.36 34.15 -8.97
CA ASN A 469 -19.86 35.37 -9.62
C ASN A 469 -19.64 35.40 -11.14
N GLU A 470 -18.41 35.15 -11.61
CA GLU A 470 -18.01 35.17 -13.02
C GLU A 470 -17.23 33.88 -13.38
N PRO A 471 -17.21 33.45 -14.65
CA PRO A 471 -16.49 32.26 -15.08
C PRO A 471 -14.96 32.45 -15.02
N GLY A 472 -14.25 31.46 -14.48
CA GLY A 472 -12.78 31.41 -14.54
C GLY A 472 -12.27 31.02 -15.93
N PRO A 473 -10.96 31.20 -16.24
CA PRO A 473 -10.39 30.81 -17.53
C PRO A 473 -10.64 29.34 -17.90
N PHE A 474 -10.63 28.46 -16.90
CA PHE A 474 -10.90 27.03 -17.01
C PHE A 474 -12.38 26.66 -17.21
N ASN A 475 -13.31 27.62 -17.12
CA ASN A 475 -14.70 27.41 -17.51
C ASN A 475 -14.91 27.66 -19.02
N TYR A 476 -13.93 28.17 -19.75
CA TYR A 476 -13.93 28.24 -21.21
C TYR A 476 -13.28 27.00 -21.81
N PRO A 477 -13.73 26.52 -22.98
CA PRO A 477 -13.12 25.38 -23.65
C PRO A 477 -11.75 25.75 -24.26
N PRO A 478 -10.80 24.80 -24.36
CA PRO A 478 -9.55 25.02 -25.07
C PRO A 478 -9.82 25.19 -26.58
N THR A 479 -9.01 26.02 -27.24
CA THR A 479 -9.17 26.33 -28.68
C THR A 479 -8.38 25.41 -29.60
N THR A 480 -7.44 24.64 -29.03
CA THR A 480 -6.63 23.61 -29.68
C THR A 480 -6.53 22.42 -28.73
N LEU A 481 -6.35 21.22 -29.27
CA LEU A 481 -6.09 20.01 -28.47
C LEU A 481 -4.97 19.18 -29.12
N PRO A 482 -4.14 18.48 -28.32
CA PRO A 482 -3.26 17.44 -28.82
C PRO A 482 -4.07 16.26 -29.39
N PRO A 483 -3.48 15.43 -30.27
CA PRO A 483 -4.04 14.11 -30.59
C PRO A 483 -4.23 13.25 -29.33
N SER A 484 -5.39 12.63 -29.15
CA SER A 484 -5.65 11.73 -28.00
C SER A 484 -5.31 10.28 -28.35
N ASN A 485 -5.35 9.38 -27.36
CA ASN A 485 -5.08 7.94 -27.51
C ASN A 485 -3.80 7.61 -28.31
N PHE A 486 -2.73 8.39 -28.13
CA PHE A 486 -1.45 8.09 -28.77
C PHE A 486 -0.89 6.78 -28.17
N ALA A 487 -0.50 5.85 -29.03
CA ALA A 487 0.04 4.55 -28.67
C ALA A 487 1.15 4.13 -29.64
N ALA A 488 2.11 3.35 -29.14
CA ALA A 488 3.22 2.80 -29.92
C ALA A 488 3.37 1.30 -29.65
N VAL A 489 3.20 0.48 -30.68
CA VAL A 489 3.26 -0.99 -30.63
C VAL A 489 4.54 -1.49 -31.32
N PRO A 490 5.50 -2.08 -30.57
CA PRO A 490 6.70 -2.69 -31.13
C PRO A 490 6.44 -3.79 -32.16
N GLY A 491 7.37 -3.93 -33.09
CA GLY A 491 7.53 -5.09 -33.97
C GLY A 491 8.97 -5.20 -34.48
N ASN A 492 9.25 -6.20 -35.31
CA ASN A 492 10.61 -6.48 -35.76
C ASN A 492 11.09 -5.38 -36.72
N GLN A 493 12.11 -4.61 -36.29
CA GLN A 493 12.66 -3.45 -37.00
C GLN A 493 11.61 -2.36 -37.32
N GLN A 494 10.53 -2.29 -36.54
CA GLN A 494 9.46 -1.30 -36.73
C GLN A 494 8.70 -0.98 -35.42
N ILE A 495 8.06 0.18 -35.37
CA ILE A 495 7.11 0.58 -34.33
C ILE A 495 5.84 1.11 -35.03
N SER A 496 4.70 0.50 -34.72
CA SER A 496 3.40 0.92 -35.24
C SER A 496 2.80 1.97 -34.31
N LEU A 497 2.60 3.19 -34.82
CA LEU A 497 2.04 4.32 -34.11
C LEU A 497 0.58 4.53 -34.48
N SER A 498 -0.27 4.83 -33.50
CA SER A 498 -1.69 5.18 -33.72
C SER A 498 -2.15 6.27 -32.75
N TRP A 499 -3.11 7.09 -33.17
CA TRP A 499 -3.69 8.17 -32.38
C TRP A 499 -5.11 8.51 -32.86
N VAL A 500 -5.82 9.32 -32.09
CA VAL A 500 -7.09 9.95 -32.48
C VAL A 500 -6.82 11.41 -32.87
N VAL A 501 -7.35 11.84 -34.02
CA VAL A 501 -7.25 13.21 -34.51
C VAL A 501 -8.16 14.13 -33.68
N PRO A 502 -7.72 15.34 -33.28
CA PRO A 502 -8.56 16.29 -32.55
C PRO A 502 -9.86 16.64 -33.30
N SER A 503 -11.01 16.39 -32.67
CA SER A 503 -12.32 16.81 -33.17
C SER A 503 -12.53 18.33 -33.01
N LEU A 504 -11.95 18.92 -31.96
CA LEU A 504 -12.04 20.34 -31.63
C LEU A 504 -11.03 21.17 -32.44
N GLY A 505 -11.37 22.42 -32.72
CA GLY A 505 -10.47 23.40 -33.38
C GLY A 505 -10.29 23.25 -34.90
N SER A 506 -10.67 22.13 -35.51
CA SER A 506 -10.45 21.81 -36.94
C SER A 506 -8.96 21.79 -37.34
N PRO A 507 -8.21 20.72 -37.02
CA PRO A 507 -6.79 20.63 -37.34
C PRO A 507 -6.51 20.66 -38.84
N THR A 508 -5.33 21.14 -39.19
CA THR A 508 -4.81 21.35 -40.55
C THR A 508 -3.66 20.40 -40.90
N GLY A 509 -3.13 19.68 -39.92
CA GLY A 509 -2.10 18.66 -40.05
C GLY A 509 -1.67 18.12 -38.68
N ILE A 510 -0.96 16.99 -38.67
CA ILE A 510 -0.39 16.38 -37.46
C ILE A 510 1.13 16.31 -37.64
N LYS A 511 1.92 16.70 -36.63
CA LYS A 511 3.36 16.46 -36.61
C LYS A 511 3.67 15.24 -35.75
N LEU A 512 4.68 14.48 -36.16
CA LEU A 512 5.30 13.40 -35.40
C LEU A 512 6.76 13.77 -35.12
N PHE A 513 7.11 13.78 -33.84
CA PHE A 513 8.47 13.93 -33.36
C PHE A 513 9.03 12.56 -32.98
N ARG A 514 10.32 12.36 -33.20
CA ARG A 514 11.07 11.16 -32.82
C ARG A 514 12.40 11.57 -32.20
N ASN A 515 12.68 11.13 -30.98
CA ASN A 515 13.87 11.53 -30.21
C ASN A 515 14.01 13.07 -30.15
N ASP A 516 12.89 13.74 -29.84
CA ASP A 516 12.68 15.19 -29.79
C ASP A 516 12.89 15.98 -31.10
N GLU A 517 13.32 15.35 -32.19
CA GLU A 517 13.40 15.97 -33.52
C GLU A 517 12.10 15.78 -34.33
N LEU A 518 11.71 16.78 -35.13
CA LEU A 518 10.55 16.66 -36.03
C LEU A 518 10.84 15.65 -37.15
N TYR A 519 10.18 14.50 -37.09
CA TYR A 519 10.40 13.39 -38.02
C TYR A 519 9.50 13.48 -39.27
N GLN A 520 8.20 13.74 -39.08
CA GLN A 520 7.26 13.87 -40.20
C GLN A 520 6.09 14.82 -39.90
N THR A 521 5.49 15.39 -40.94
CA THR A 521 4.20 16.07 -40.88
C THR A 521 3.21 15.39 -41.82
N PHE A 522 2.01 15.12 -41.32
CA PHE A 522 0.92 14.42 -41.97
C PHE A 522 -0.28 15.36 -42.25
N GLY A 523 -1.16 14.95 -43.16
CA GLY A 523 -2.46 15.61 -43.37
C GLY A 523 -3.39 15.40 -42.17
N PRO A 524 -4.42 16.26 -41.98
CA PRO A 524 -5.20 16.31 -40.74
C PRO A 524 -5.97 15.02 -40.43
N GLU A 525 -6.44 14.30 -41.45
CA GLU A 525 -7.17 13.03 -41.32
C GLU A 525 -6.27 11.82 -40.95
N THR A 526 -4.97 12.01 -40.78
CA THR A 526 -4.02 10.90 -40.54
C THR A 526 -4.03 10.51 -39.07
N ASN A 527 -4.24 9.22 -38.79
CA ASN A 527 -4.44 8.66 -37.46
C ASN A 527 -3.51 7.47 -37.11
N ALA A 528 -2.64 7.07 -38.03
CA ALA A 528 -1.67 6.00 -37.81
C ALA A 528 -0.44 6.14 -38.73
N PHE A 529 0.68 5.55 -38.31
CA PHE A 529 1.94 5.49 -39.04
C PHE A 529 2.74 4.24 -38.64
N ILE A 530 3.63 3.75 -39.48
CA ILE A 530 4.59 2.69 -39.11
C ILE A 530 5.98 3.25 -39.34
N ASP A 531 6.72 3.45 -38.25
CA ASP A 531 8.14 3.77 -38.31
C ASP A 531 8.91 2.46 -38.50
N ALA A 532 9.81 2.40 -39.49
CA ALA A 532 10.41 1.17 -39.99
C ALA A 532 11.89 1.36 -40.30
N GLU A 533 12.59 0.25 -40.56
CA GLU A 533 14.06 0.20 -40.64
C GLU A 533 14.74 0.60 -39.32
N LEU A 534 14.05 0.36 -38.20
CA LEU A 534 14.53 0.59 -36.84
C LEU A 534 15.48 -0.52 -36.38
N GLU A 535 16.40 -0.19 -35.47
CA GLU A 535 17.28 -1.18 -34.85
C GLU A 535 16.57 -1.81 -33.63
N ASN A 536 16.51 -3.14 -33.57
CA ASN A 536 15.86 -3.83 -32.45
C ASN A 536 16.61 -3.54 -31.14
N PHE A 537 15.87 -3.40 -30.04
CA PHE A 537 16.35 -3.08 -28.69
C PHE A 537 16.97 -1.68 -28.52
N ILE A 538 16.96 -0.84 -29.57
CA ILE A 538 17.19 0.61 -29.43
C ILE A 538 15.88 1.30 -29.05
N TYR A 539 15.91 2.14 -28.02
CA TYR A 539 14.77 2.96 -27.61
C TYR A 539 14.60 4.16 -28.52
N TYR A 540 13.35 4.42 -28.89
CA TYR A 540 12.89 5.59 -29.62
C TYR A 540 11.79 6.26 -28.79
N SER A 541 11.90 7.58 -28.56
CA SER A 541 10.81 8.37 -27.97
C SER A 541 9.99 9.03 -29.07
N TYR A 542 8.68 9.12 -28.87
CA TYR A 542 7.75 9.75 -29.81
C TYR A 542 6.74 10.63 -29.09
N TYR A 543 6.30 11.71 -29.76
CA TYR A 543 5.09 12.46 -29.42
C TYR A 543 4.51 13.13 -30.67
N LEU A 544 3.26 13.59 -30.57
CA LEU A 544 2.57 14.31 -31.65
C LEU A 544 2.22 15.74 -31.24
N THR A 545 2.06 16.63 -32.21
CA THR A 545 1.30 17.89 -32.06
C THR A 545 0.29 18.04 -33.21
N ALA A 546 -0.78 18.79 -32.99
CA ALA A 546 -1.77 19.13 -34.03
C ALA A 546 -1.64 20.61 -34.44
N LEU A 547 -1.70 20.86 -35.75
CA LEU A 547 -1.55 22.19 -36.34
C LEU A 547 -2.91 22.85 -36.59
N PHE A 548 -3.07 24.11 -36.20
CA PHE A 548 -4.30 24.90 -36.32
C PHE A 548 -4.01 26.22 -37.04
N GLY A 549 -3.67 26.14 -38.33
CA GLY A 549 -3.29 27.29 -39.14
C GLY A 549 -1.88 27.80 -38.82
N GLU A 550 -1.79 28.94 -38.13
CA GLU A 550 -0.51 29.46 -37.59
C GLU A 550 -0.23 28.98 -36.15
N ASN A 551 -1.23 28.39 -35.48
CA ASN A 551 -1.11 27.84 -34.13
C ASN A 551 -0.78 26.35 -34.14
N GLU A 552 -0.35 25.84 -32.99
CA GLU A 552 -0.01 24.44 -32.74
C GLU A 552 -0.50 24.08 -31.33
N SER A 553 -0.92 22.83 -31.12
CA SER A 553 -1.31 22.34 -29.79
C SER A 553 -0.09 22.14 -28.89
N ASP A 554 -0.36 21.99 -27.60
CA ASP A 554 0.53 21.24 -26.70
C ASP A 554 0.84 19.82 -27.27
N PRO A 555 1.93 19.17 -26.85
CA PRO A 555 2.25 17.82 -27.28
C PRO A 555 1.40 16.75 -26.59
N THR A 556 1.35 15.57 -27.20
CA THR A 556 0.91 14.34 -26.51
C THR A 556 1.87 13.96 -25.39
N GLN A 557 1.45 13.03 -24.55
CA GLN A 557 2.37 12.23 -23.74
C GLN A 557 3.49 11.64 -24.61
N VAL A 558 4.71 11.62 -24.08
CA VAL A 558 5.90 11.06 -24.75
C VAL A 558 5.94 9.56 -24.50
N ILE A 559 5.96 8.77 -25.57
CA ILE A 559 6.03 7.31 -25.49
C ILE A 559 7.42 6.85 -25.89
N SER A 560 8.13 6.19 -24.98
CA SER A 560 9.45 5.62 -25.24
C SER A 560 9.37 4.10 -25.31
N THR A 561 9.72 3.52 -26.47
CA THR A 561 9.70 2.06 -26.68
C THR A 561 10.74 1.62 -27.71
N PHE A 562 10.96 0.32 -27.86
CA PHE A 562 11.96 -0.25 -28.76
C PHE A 562 11.35 -1.26 -29.74
N ALA A 563 11.91 -1.35 -30.96
CA ALA A 563 11.56 -2.42 -31.89
C ALA A 563 12.05 -3.77 -31.33
N ASN A 564 11.25 -4.83 -31.45
CA ASN A 564 11.62 -6.16 -30.93
C ASN A 564 11.29 -7.26 -31.95
N PRO A 565 12.06 -8.36 -32.00
CA PRO A 565 11.94 -9.36 -33.07
C PRO A 565 10.66 -10.21 -33.02
N GLY A 566 9.89 -10.18 -31.92
CA GLY A 566 8.91 -11.21 -31.59
C GLY A 566 9.59 -12.51 -31.12
N PHE A 567 8.85 -13.63 -31.22
CA PHE A 567 9.33 -14.99 -30.95
C PHE A 567 9.32 -15.84 -32.23
N SER A 568 10.22 -16.82 -32.33
CA SER A 568 10.36 -17.72 -33.49
C SER A 568 9.12 -18.57 -33.76
N GLY A 569 8.31 -18.82 -32.73
CA GLY A 569 7.10 -19.63 -32.79
C GLY A 569 6.24 -19.47 -31.53
N GLY A 570 5.10 -20.16 -31.52
CA GLY A 570 4.15 -20.15 -30.41
C GLY A 570 3.18 -18.96 -30.39
N ASN A 571 2.25 -19.00 -29.42
CA ASN A 571 1.33 -17.91 -29.09
C ASN A 571 1.21 -17.66 -27.58
N GLY A 572 2.06 -18.29 -26.76
CA GLY A 572 2.10 -18.11 -25.31
C GLY A 572 1.09 -18.93 -24.51
N THR A 573 0.33 -19.84 -25.14
CA THR A 573 -0.65 -20.72 -24.47
C THR A 573 -0.08 -22.07 -24.10
N TRP A 574 -0.78 -22.87 -23.28
CA TRP A 574 -0.35 -24.23 -22.91
C TRP A 574 -0.17 -25.17 -24.12
N GLU A 575 -1.02 -25.07 -25.14
CA GLU A 575 -0.90 -25.88 -26.36
C GLU A 575 0.23 -25.38 -27.30
N SER A 576 0.69 -24.14 -27.14
CA SER A 576 1.69 -23.51 -28.00
C SER A 576 2.47 -22.39 -27.28
N PRO A 577 3.36 -22.72 -26.32
CA PRO A 577 4.19 -21.75 -25.63
C PRO A 577 5.07 -20.96 -26.61
N TYR A 578 5.44 -19.73 -26.27
CA TYR A 578 6.37 -18.96 -27.12
C TYR A 578 7.74 -19.64 -27.18
N GLU A 579 8.24 -19.83 -28.39
CA GLU A 579 9.53 -20.48 -28.65
C GLU A 579 10.67 -19.48 -28.50
N VAL A 580 11.60 -19.76 -27.58
CA VAL A 580 12.76 -18.91 -27.28
C VAL A 580 14.03 -19.58 -27.82
N ALA A 581 14.62 -19.02 -28.87
CA ALA A 581 15.78 -19.58 -29.57
C ALA A 581 17.04 -18.70 -29.50
N THR A 582 16.90 -17.44 -29.08
CA THR A 582 17.94 -16.41 -29.16
C THR A 582 17.96 -15.50 -27.93
N PRO A 583 19.09 -14.80 -27.67
CA PRO A 583 19.19 -13.78 -26.63
C PRO A 583 18.12 -12.67 -26.73
N GLY A 584 17.74 -12.28 -27.94
CA GLY A 584 16.75 -11.23 -28.17
C GLY A 584 15.32 -11.66 -27.83
N GLU A 585 14.98 -12.92 -28.03
CA GLU A 585 13.70 -13.50 -27.61
C GLU A 585 13.66 -13.67 -26.10
N LEU A 586 14.73 -14.19 -25.49
CA LEU A 586 14.88 -14.25 -24.03
C LEU A 586 14.78 -12.85 -23.40
N PHE A 587 15.31 -11.83 -24.06
CA PHE A 587 15.14 -10.44 -23.62
C PHE A 587 13.68 -9.97 -23.76
N THR A 588 12.97 -10.42 -24.79
CA THR A 588 11.56 -10.05 -25.08
C THR A 588 10.57 -10.66 -24.07
N VAL A 589 10.92 -11.77 -23.39
CA VAL A 589 10.12 -12.37 -22.29
C VAL A 589 9.66 -11.32 -21.25
N ARG A 590 10.48 -10.31 -20.94
CA ARG A 590 10.15 -9.24 -19.98
C ARG A 590 8.91 -8.40 -20.32
N LEU A 591 8.42 -8.46 -21.55
CA LEU A 591 7.25 -7.71 -22.02
C LEU A 591 5.93 -8.47 -21.79
N HIS A 592 5.98 -9.64 -21.14
CA HIS A 592 4.86 -10.56 -21.00
C HIS A 592 4.72 -11.06 -19.56
N ASN A 593 3.49 -11.10 -19.06
CA ASN A 593 3.08 -11.79 -17.84
C ASN A 593 1.92 -12.75 -18.17
N PHE A 594 1.63 -13.70 -17.27
CA PHE A 594 0.62 -14.75 -17.42
C PHE A 594 0.78 -15.56 -18.72
N THR A 595 2.02 -15.74 -19.16
CA THR A 595 2.39 -16.25 -20.48
C THR A 595 3.40 -17.40 -20.36
N LEU A 596 3.31 -18.38 -21.26
CA LEU A 596 4.18 -19.55 -21.28
C LEU A 596 5.29 -19.45 -22.33
N PHE A 597 6.50 -19.87 -21.93
CA PHE A 597 7.72 -19.88 -22.74
C PHE A 597 8.37 -21.27 -22.73
N LYS A 598 8.95 -21.65 -23.85
CA LYS A 598 9.73 -22.88 -24.00
C LYS A 598 11.00 -22.59 -24.80
N GLN A 599 12.16 -22.95 -24.25
CA GLN A 599 13.43 -22.78 -24.93
C GLN A 599 13.61 -23.89 -25.99
N VAL A 600 14.11 -23.51 -27.18
CA VAL A 600 14.26 -24.42 -28.33
C VAL A 600 15.67 -24.47 -28.93
N ALA A 601 16.61 -23.72 -28.34
CA ALA A 601 18.04 -23.73 -28.68
C ALA A 601 18.90 -23.28 -27.49
N ASP A 602 20.20 -23.56 -27.52
CA ASP A 602 21.16 -22.97 -26.58
C ASP A 602 21.32 -21.47 -26.84
N ILE A 603 21.36 -20.67 -25.77
CA ILE A 603 21.45 -19.21 -25.80
C ILE A 603 22.83 -18.78 -25.29
N ASP A 604 23.48 -17.85 -25.99
CA ASP A 604 24.78 -17.29 -25.61
C ASP A 604 24.67 -15.77 -25.39
N LEU A 605 24.84 -15.35 -24.14
CA LEU A 605 24.83 -13.94 -23.72
C LEU A 605 26.24 -13.32 -23.75
N GLY A 606 27.26 -14.07 -24.18
CA GLY A 606 28.65 -13.64 -24.28
C GLY A 606 28.96 -12.66 -25.42
N ASN A 607 27.94 -12.07 -26.04
CA ASN A 607 28.06 -11.17 -27.21
C ASN A 607 27.33 -9.84 -26.98
N SER A 608 27.73 -8.82 -27.74
CA SER A 608 27.07 -7.50 -27.73
C SER A 608 25.60 -7.64 -28.17
N PRO A 609 24.64 -6.92 -27.55
CA PRO A 609 24.80 -5.97 -26.44
C PRO A 609 24.85 -6.60 -25.04
N TRP A 610 24.52 -7.89 -24.89
CA TRP A 610 24.13 -8.54 -23.63
C TRP A 610 25.20 -8.58 -22.53
N LYS A 611 26.48 -8.39 -22.88
CA LYS A 611 27.62 -8.30 -21.94
C LYS A 611 28.21 -6.90 -21.77
N ASP A 612 27.71 -5.91 -22.51
CA ASP A 612 28.36 -4.60 -22.58
C ASP A 612 27.89 -3.67 -21.44
N GLY A 613 28.80 -2.83 -20.93
CA GLY A 613 28.50 -1.88 -19.85
C GLY A 613 28.15 -2.55 -18.51
N GLU A 614 26.86 -2.54 -18.16
CA GLU A 614 26.31 -3.23 -16.99
C GLU A 614 25.94 -4.70 -17.28
N GLY A 615 26.08 -5.15 -18.54
CA GLY A 615 25.65 -6.48 -18.97
C GLY A 615 24.12 -6.63 -18.98
N TRP A 616 23.65 -7.85 -18.74
CA TRP A 616 22.24 -8.20 -18.83
C TRP A 616 21.37 -7.35 -17.90
N LEU A 617 20.20 -6.96 -18.39
CA LEU A 617 19.15 -6.32 -17.61
C LEU A 617 18.20 -7.43 -17.10
N PRO A 618 18.10 -7.67 -15.78
CA PRO A 618 17.26 -8.73 -15.22
C PRO A 618 15.82 -8.70 -15.74
N ILE A 619 15.16 -9.85 -15.83
CA ILE A 619 13.74 -9.97 -16.19
C ILE A 619 12.90 -9.82 -14.92
N GLY A 620 11.99 -8.85 -14.88
CA GLY A 620 11.14 -8.55 -13.71
C GLY A 620 11.87 -7.77 -12.61
N GLU A 621 11.19 -6.81 -12.00
CA GLU A 621 11.69 -5.95 -10.93
C GLU A 621 10.71 -5.86 -9.75
N ILE A 622 11.10 -5.26 -8.62
CA ILE A 622 10.30 -5.34 -7.38
C ILE A 622 8.89 -4.73 -7.48
N ASN A 623 8.71 -3.74 -8.36
CA ASN A 623 7.45 -3.04 -8.65
C ASN A 623 6.67 -3.66 -9.83
N GLN A 624 7.35 -4.40 -10.72
CA GLN A 624 6.76 -5.11 -11.85
C GLN A 624 7.45 -6.48 -11.95
N ARG A 625 7.02 -7.40 -11.08
CA ARG A 625 7.57 -8.75 -11.02
C ARG A 625 7.18 -9.51 -12.28
N ALA A 626 8.08 -10.40 -12.72
CA ALA A 626 7.70 -11.37 -13.74
C ALA A 626 6.73 -12.37 -13.12
N ILE A 627 5.64 -12.66 -13.84
CA ILE A 627 4.66 -13.70 -13.53
C ILE A 627 4.54 -14.57 -14.78
N ILE A 628 5.36 -15.61 -14.89
CA ILE A 628 5.53 -16.39 -16.13
C ILE A 628 5.70 -17.89 -15.88
N TYR A 629 5.58 -18.68 -16.94
CA TYR A 629 6.05 -20.06 -16.97
C TYR A 629 7.19 -20.15 -18.00
N TYR A 630 8.38 -20.58 -17.58
CA TYR A 630 9.54 -20.73 -18.47
C TYR A 630 10.15 -22.12 -18.33
N ASP A 631 10.02 -22.93 -19.38
CA ASP A 631 10.69 -24.22 -19.53
C ASP A 631 11.97 -24.09 -20.36
N GLY A 632 13.13 -24.21 -19.70
CA GLY A 632 14.45 -24.30 -20.33
C GLY A 632 14.65 -25.56 -21.18
N ASN A 633 13.78 -26.57 -21.02
CA ASN A 633 13.64 -27.71 -21.95
C ASN A 633 14.95 -28.49 -22.22
N GLY A 634 15.90 -28.45 -21.27
CA GLY A 634 17.22 -29.07 -21.39
C GLY A 634 18.24 -28.29 -22.23
N TYR A 635 17.94 -27.05 -22.64
CA TYR A 635 18.88 -26.15 -23.29
C TYR A 635 19.59 -25.22 -22.30
N LYS A 636 20.74 -24.69 -22.70
CA LYS A 636 21.62 -23.88 -21.87
C LYS A 636 21.49 -22.39 -22.12
N ILE A 637 21.78 -21.59 -21.10
CA ILE A 637 21.99 -20.14 -21.19
C ILE A 637 23.41 -19.87 -20.70
N ASN A 638 24.28 -19.43 -21.60
CA ASN A 638 25.73 -19.37 -21.40
C ASN A 638 26.22 -17.91 -21.25
N ASN A 639 27.32 -17.72 -20.51
CA ASN A 639 28.08 -16.46 -20.42
C ASN A 639 27.27 -15.27 -19.84
N LEU A 640 26.27 -15.53 -18.99
CA LEU A 640 25.43 -14.49 -18.36
C LEU A 640 26.30 -13.54 -17.53
N THR A 641 26.52 -12.33 -18.05
CA THR A 641 27.29 -11.28 -17.38
C THR A 641 26.34 -10.20 -16.86
N ILE A 642 26.43 -9.87 -15.57
CA ILE A 642 25.73 -8.74 -14.96
C ILE A 642 26.71 -7.98 -14.05
N ASN A 643 26.76 -6.65 -14.18
CA ASN A 643 27.63 -5.79 -13.38
C ASN A 643 26.82 -4.61 -12.82
N ARG A 644 26.08 -4.88 -11.74
CA ARG A 644 25.09 -3.98 -11.12
C ARG A 644 25.25 -3.90 -9.59
N PRO A 645 26.48 -3.67 -9.04
CA PRO A 645 26.75 -3.79 -7.59
C PRO A 645 25.88 -2.89 -6.70
N GLU A 646 25.46 -1.72 -7.19
CA GLU A 646 24.61 -0.75 -6.47
C GLU A 646 23.10 -0.97 -6.72
N LYS A 647 22.68 -2.16 -7.15
CA LYS A 647 21.28 -2.49 -7.47
C LYS A 647 20.82 -3.75 -6.76
N ASP A 648 19.67 -3.66 -6.12
CA ASP A 648 18.97 -4.81 -5.55
C ASP A 648 18.28 -5.64 -6.66
N TYR A 649 17.92 -6.88 -6.34
CA TYR A 649 17.13 -7.78 -7.21
C TYR A 649 17.85 -8.15 -8.52
N VAL A 650 19.00 -8.82 -8.39
CA VAL A 650 19.90 -9.12 -9.51
C VAL A 650 19.98 -10.62 -9.79
N GLY A 651 19.77 -11.00 -11.06
CA GLY A 651 19.89 -12.34 -11.61
C GLY A 651 19.48 -12.36 -13.09
N LEU A 652 19.35 -13.54 -13.71
CA LEU A 652 18.68 -13.65 -15.03
C LEU A 652 17.27 -13.06 -14.94
N PHE A 653 16.55 -13.44 -13.90
CA PHE A 653 15.34 -12.81 -13.38
C PHE A 653 15.69 -11.95 -12.15
N GLY A 654 15.14 -10.74 -12.06
CA GLY A 654 15.40 -9.83 -10.94
C GLY A 654 14.48 -10.12 -9.76
N ALA A 655 13.17 -10.00 -9.99
CA ALA A 655 12.13 -10.41 -9.05
C ALA A 655 11.00 -11.16 -9.77
N ILE A 656 10.67 -12.35 -9.26
CA ILE A 656 9.57 -13.20 -9.74
C ILE A 656 8.46 -13.33 -8.69
N GLN A 657 7.23 -13.53 -9.15
CA GLN A 657 6.06 -13.87 -8.34
C GLN A 657 5.17 -14.85 -9.12
N GLU A 658 4.49 -15.80 -8.45
CA GLU A 658 3.53 -16.73 -9.08
C GLU A 658 4.09 -17.39 -10.36
N THR A 659 5.39 -17.72 -10.33
CA THR A 659 6.20 -18.04 -11.51
C THR A 659 6.74 -19.46 -11.43
N TYR A 660 6.83 -20.12 -12.59
CA TYR A 660 7.36 -21.46 -12.76
C TYR A 660 8.64 -21.41 -13.59
N LEU A 661 9.79 -21.68 -12.96
CA LEU A 661 11.09 -21.81 -13.63
C LEU A 661 11.51 -23.28 -13.65
N LEU A 662 11.60 -23.85 -14.85
CA LEU A 662 11.73 -25.30 -15.07
C LEU A 662 12.91 -25.61 -15.99
N ASN A 663 13.73 -26.59 -15.63
CA ASN A 663 14.77 -27.15 -16.51
C ASN A 663 15.80 -26.11 -17.02
N ILE A 664 16.10 -25.05 -16.25
CA ILE A 664 16.96 -23.94 -16.68
C ILE A 664 18.42 -24.18 -16.27
N ALA A 665 19.29 -24.30 -17.27
CA ALA A 665 20.74 -24.49 -17.12
C ALA A 665 21.51 -23.18 -17.36
N LEU A 666 22.10 -22.58 -16.32
CA LEU A 666 22.97 -21.40 -16.43
C LEU A 666 24.44 -21.80 -16.34
N GLU A 667 25.21 -21.58 -17.41
CA GLU A 667 26.64 -21.90 -17.45
C GLU A 667 27.54 -20.66 -17.65
N ASP A 668 28.68 -20.67 -16.95
CA ASP A 668 29.69 -19.59 -16.93
C ASP A 668 29.10 -18.19 -16.62
N VAL A 669 28.29 -18.08 -15.56
CA VAL A 669 27.78 -16.79 -15.08
C VAL A 669 28.88 -15.93 -14.45
N ASN A 670 28.78 -14.61 -14.60
CA ASN A 670 29.67 -13.62 -13.98
C ASN A 670 28.84 -12.44 -13.50
N ILE A 671 28.39 -12.49 -12.25
CA ILE A 671 27.33 -11.61 -11.72
C ILE A 671 27.85 -10.77 -10.54
N SER A 672 27.63 -9.46 -10.59
CA SER A 672 27.81 -8.54 -9.47
C SER A 672 26.50 -7.79 -9.21
N GLY A 673 26.04 -7.78 -7.97
CA GLY A 673 24.75 -7.20 -7.55
C GLY A 673 24.74 -6.76 -6.08
N GLY A 674 23.72 -5.99 -5.70
CA GLY A 674 23.49 -5.52 -4.32
C GLY A 674 22.72 -6.55 -3.49
N ARG A 675 21.67 -6.12 -2.78
CA ARG A 675 20.82 -7.02 -1.98
C ARG A 675 19.93 -7.89 -2.88
N ASN A 676 19.72 -9.14 -2.49
CA ASN A 676 18.93 -10.12 -3.25
C ASN A 676 19.57 -10.38 -4.62
N THR A 677 20.80 -10.89 -4.60
CA THR A 677 21.56 -11.30 -5.80
C THR A 677 21.60 -12.83 -5.89
N GLY A 678 21.18 -13.39 -7.03
CA GLY A 678 21.23 -14.83 -7.34
C GLY A 678 21.42 -15.07 -8.83
N ALA A 679 21.98 -16.21 -9.24
CA ALA A 679 22.26 -16.42 -10.66
C ALA A 679 20.99 -16.53 -11.51
N LEU A 680 19.99 -17.28 -11.02
CA LEU A 680 18.71 -17.45 -11.69
C LEU A 680 17.74 -16.33 -11.30
N ALA A 681 17.51 -16.16 -10.00
CA ALA A 681 16.56 -15.17 -9.48
C ALA A 681 17.17 -14.34 -8.35
N GLY A 682 17.08 -13.01 -8.42
CA GLY A 682 17.41 -12.15 -7.30
C GLY A 682 16.45 -12.37 -6.12
N PHE A 683 15.15 -12.33 -6.39
CA PHE A 683 14.06 -12.50 -5.42
C PHE A 683 12.93 -13.38 -5.97
N SER A 684 12.39 -14.27 -5.13
CA SER A 684 11.28 -15.17 -5.42
C SER A 684 10.18 -15.06 -4.36
N SER A 685 8.92 -15.00 -4.80
CA SER A 685 7.71 -15.01 -3.97
C SER A 685 6.68 -15.96 -4.57
N GLU A 686 6.07 -16.86 -3.78
CA GLU A 686 4.97 -17.73 -4.25
C GLU A 686 5.28 -18.41 -5.61
N SER A 687 6.52 -18.88 -5.80
CA SER A 687 7.05 -19.34 -7.09
C SER A 687 7.84 -20.64 -6.96
N ASP A 688 7.79 -21.45 -8.01
CA ASP A 688 8.40 -22.78 -8.09
C ASP A 688 9.64 -22.76 -9.00
N ILE A 689 10.78 -23.21 -8.46
CA ILE A 689 12.06 -23.33 -9.16
C ILE A 689 12.48 -24.81 -9.11
N TYR A 690 12.30 -25.51 -10.23
CA TYR A 690 12.44 -26.96 -10.32
C TYR A 690 13.45 -27.38 -11.40
N ASN A 691 14.34 -28.33 -11.07
CA ASN A 691 15.40 -28.84 -11.96
C ASN A 691 16.21 -27.71 -12.62
N CYS A 692 16.65 -26.72 -11.84
CA CYS A 692 17.40 -25.57 -12.32
C CYS A 692 18.83 -25.55 -11.73
N PHE A 693 19.81 -25.07 -12.50
CA PHE A 693 21.18 -25.00 -12.01
C PHE A 693 22.00 -23.82 -12.50
N SER A 694 23.06 -23.50 -11.75
CA SER A 694 24.01 -22.43 -12.06
C SER A 694 25.48 -22.84 -11.86
N THR A 695 26.35 -22.39 -12.77
CA THR A 695 27.81 -22.46 -12.64
C THR A 695 28.44 -21.11 -13.00
N GLY A 696 29.58 -20.75 -12.39
CA GLY A 696 30.24 -19.45 -12.62
C GLY A 696 30.68 -18.78 -11.32
N GLN A 697 30.73 -17.44 -11.30
CA GLN A 697 31.10 -16.62 -10.12
C GLN A 697 30.03 -15.56 -9.85
N LEU A 698 29.80 -15.26 -8.56
CA LEU A 698 28.83 -14.25 -8.11
C LEU A 698 29.40 -13.42 -6.95
N THR A 699 29.21 -12.10 -7.02
CA THR A 699 29.55 -11.13 -5.97
C THR A 699 28.28 -10.38 -5.58
N GLY A 700 27.76 -10.65 -4.39
CA GLY A 700 26.53 -10.02 -3.89
C GLY A 700 26.77 -9.03 -2.75
N GLY A 701 25.82 -8.12 -2.58
CA GLY A 701 25.72 -7.23 -1.43
C GLY A 701 25.13 -7.93 -0.20
N THR A 702 24.13 -7.31 0.42
CA THR A 702 23.58 -7.75 1.71
C THR A 702 23.02 -9.19 1.70
N ILE A 703 22.44 -9.67 0.60
CA ILE A 703 21.86 -11.02 0.52
C ILE A 703 22.26 -11.65 -0.83
N ALA A 704 22.94 -12.80 -0.78
CA ALA A 704 23.54 -13.46 -1.93
C ALA A 704 23.35 -14.98 -1.89
N GLY A 705 22.87 -15.57 -2.99
CA GLY A 705 22.79 -17.01 -3.19
C GLY A 705 23.35 -17.43 -4.54
N GLY A 706 23.92 -18.64 -4.67
CA GLY A 706 24.47 -19.09 -5.94
C GLY A 706 23.42 -19.37 -7.03
N LEU A 707 22.18 -19.70 -6.64
CA LEU A 707 21.03 -19.84 -7.53
C LEU A 707 19.98 -18.74 -7.30
N VAL A 708 19.59 -18.51 -6.03
CA VAL A 708 18.50 -17.58 -5.64
C VAL A 708 18.94 -16.63 -4.54
N GLY A 709 18.78 -15.31 -4.69
CA GLY A 709 19.15 -14.36 -3.65
C GLY A 709 18.30 -14.50 -2.38
N MET A 710 16.98 -14.28 -2.51
CA MET A 710 16.00 -14.51 -1.44
C MET A 710 14.75 -15.21 -1.97
N ALA A 711 14.31 -16.27 -1.28
CA ALA A 711 13.01 -16.90 -1.46
C ALA A 711 12.09 -16.57 -0.27
N THR A 712 10.84 -16.22 -0.55
CA THR A 712 9.84 -15.87 0.46
C THR A 712 8.43 -16.33 0.09
N TYR A 713 7.52 -16.33 1.07
CA TYR A 713 6.07 -16.57 0.90
C TYR A 713 5.78 -17.82 0.06
N TYR A 714 5.99 -19.00 0.62
CA TYR A 714 5.74 -20.30 -0.02
C TYR A 714 6.38 -20.45 -1.42
N SER A 715 7.60 -19.93 -1.61
CA SER A 715 8.43 -20.32 -2.76
C SER A 715 9.05 -21.70 -2.52
N TYR A 716 9.22 -22.47 -3.59
CA TYR A 716 9.84 -23.80 -3.56
C TYR A 716 11.08 -23.85 -4.46
N ILE A 717 12.16 -24.47 -3.99
CA ILE A 717 13.36 -24.77 -4.77
C ILE A 717 13.60 -26.28 -4.69
N GLU A 718 13.47 -27.00 -5.80
CA GLU A 718 13.46 -28.47 -5.83
C GLU A 718 14.33 -29.03 -6.98
N ASP A 719 14.97 -30.19 -6.73
CA ASP A 719 15.87 -30.89 -7.67
C ASP A 719 16.95 -29.98 -8.32
N SER A 720 17.35 -28.91 -7.60
CA SER A 720 18.13 -27.79 -8.14
C SER A 720 19.49 -27.65 -7.47
N TYR A 721 20.48 -27.09 -8.17
CA TYR A 721 21.85 -26.98 -7.62
C TYR A 721 22.64 -25.74 -8.05
N SER A 722 23.70 -25.46 -7.30
CA SER A 722 24.65 -24.39 -7.63
C SER A 722 26.10 -24.83 -7.44
N SER A 723 26.90 -24.62 -8.48
CA SER A 723 28.37 -24.67 -8.44
C SER A 723 28.99 -23.28 -8.59
N VAL A 724 28.22 -22.22 -8.32
CA VAL A 724 28.68 -20.82 -8.37
C VAL A 724 29.52 -20.51 -7.12
N ASN A 725 30.71 -19.94 -7.30
CA ASN A 725 31.43 -19.36 -6.16
C ASN A 725 30.74 -18.05 -5.77
N VAL A 726 30.29 -17.94 -4.52
CA VAL A 726 29.57 -16.78 -3.99
C VAL A 726 30.50 -15.98 -3.07
N THR A 727 30.66 -14.69 -3.36
CA THR A 727 31.49 -13.74 -2.60
C THR A 727 30.65 -12.51 -2.22
N GLN A 728 31.13 -11.70 -1.28
CA GLN A 728 30.44 -10.46 -0.88
C GLN A 728 31.33 -9.22 -0.84
N ASN A 729 30.74 -8.07 -1.17
CA ASN A 729 31.40 -6.76 -1.26
C ASN A 729 30.97 -5.75 -0.18
N GLU A 730 29.72 -5.79 0.28
CA GLU A 730 29.14 -4.85 1.26
C GLU A 730 29.56 -5.11 2.72
N GLU A 731 29.44 -4.09 3.58
CA GLU A 731 29.46 -4.17 5.05
C GLU A 731 28.04 -4.14 5.64
N GLY A 732 27.81 -4.81 6.77
CA GLY A 732 26.47 -4.97 7.36
C GLY A 732 26.21 -6.36 7.95
N THR A 733 24.93 -6.79 7.95
CA THR A 733 24.45 -8.09 8.45
C THR A 733 24.08 -9.04 7.31
N GLN A 734 25.08 -9.41 6.52
CA GLN A 734 24.88 -10.15 5.27
C GLN A 734 24.45 -11.60 5.47
N GLN A 735 23.76 -12.13 4.47
CA GLN A 735 23.26 -13.50 4.39
C GLN A 735 23.73 -14.15 3.08
N THR A 736 24.48 -15.25 3.19
CA THR A 736 25.26 -15.82 2.07
C THR A 736 25.07 -17.33 2.00
N GLY A 737 24.58 -17.86 0.87
CA GLY A 737 24.40 -19.30 0.68
C GLY A 737 24.94 -19.81 -0.66
N GLY A 738 25.47 -21.03 -0.69
CA GLY A 738 25.89 -21.66 -1.94
C GLY A 738 24.73 -21.89 -2.92
N LEU A 739 23.52 -22.14 -2.41
CA LEU A 739 22.28 -22.21 -3.21
C LEU A 739 21.44 -20.93 -3.02
N ALA A 740 21.07 -20.59 -1.78
CA ALA A 740 20.19 -19.46 -1.49
C ALA A 740 20.65 -18.57 -0.32
N GLY A 741 20.59 -17.26 -0.50
CA GLY A 741 21.01 -16.29 0.53
C GLY A 741 20.08 -16.29 1.74
N ARG A 742 18.76 -16.18 1.49
CA ARG A 742 17.72 -16.28 2.52
C ARG A 742 16.52 -17.12 2.08
N LEU A 743 16.00 -17.94 2.98
CA LEU A 743 14.65 -18.51 2.94
C LEU A 743 13.76 -17.83 4.00
N ASN A 744 12.50 -17.54 3.67
CA ASN A 744 11.52 -17.02 4.62
C ASN A 744 10.11 -17.59 4.36
N LEU A 745 9.65 -18.51 5.20
CA LEU A 745 8.43 -19.28 4.93
C LEU A 745 8.51 -19.91 3.52
N SER A 746 9.62 -20.58 3.18
CA SER A 746 9.91 -21.11 1.84
C SER A 746 10.87 -22.27 1.91
N ASP A 747 10.77 -23.20 0.97
CA ASP A 747 11.28 -24.56 1.14
C ASP A 747 12.33 -24.96 0.09
N VAL A 748 13.18 -25.90 0.50
CA VAL A 748 14.27 -26.47 -0.31
C VAL A 748 14.25 -27.99 -0.19
N TYR A 749 14.08 -28.69 -1.31
CA TYR A 749 13.97 -30.15 -1.41
C TYR A 749 14.97 -30.71 -2.44
N SER A 750 15.65 -31.82 -2.15
CA SER A 750 16.53 -32.52 -3.12
C SER A 750 17.62 -31.64 -3.76
N CYS A 751 18.11 -30.62 -3.05
CA CYS A 751 19.00 -29.59 -3.62
C CYS A 751 20.45 -29.66 -3.09
N PHE A 752 21.42 -29.14 -3.85
CA PHE A 752 22.81 -29.05 -3.37
C PHE A 752 23.60 -27.81 -3.79
N ALA A 753 24.70 -27.56 -3.07
CA ALA A 753 25.70 -26.56 -3.44
C ALA A 753 27.13 -27.11 -3.38
N SER A 754 27.94 -26.75 -4.38
CA SER A 754 29.34 -27.19 -4.51
C SER A 754 30.34 -26.06 -4.82
N GLY A 755 29.87 -24.84 -5.07
CA GLY A 755 30.75 -23.66 -5.18
C GLY A 755 31.19 -23.17 -3.81
N ASN A 756 32.33 -22.48 -3.75
CA ASN A 756 32.85 -21.91 -2.50
C ASN A 756 32.06 -20.66 -2.10
N VAL A 757 31.82 -20.48 -0.80
CA VAL A 757 31.03 -19.38 -0.22
C VAL A 757 31.91 -18.55 0.71
N GLN A 758 32.11 -17.28 0.37
CA GLN A 758 32.82 -16.28 1.18
C GLN A 758 31.86 -15.18 1.60
N GLY A 759 31.31 -15.30 2.81
CA GLY A 759 30.38 -14.36 3.43
C GLY A 759 30.98 -13.63 4.62
N ARG A 760 30.14 -13.01 5.46
CA ARG A 760 30.61 -12.32 6.68
C ARG A 760 29.76 -12.67 7.92
N VAL A 761 28.47 -12.30 7.99
CA VAL A 761 27.68 -12.47 9.22
C VAL A 761 26.91 -13.79 9.32
N PHE A 762 26.05 -14.11 8.35
CA PHE A 762 25.32 -15.38 8.28
C PHE A 762 25.73 -16.11 6.99
N THR A 763 26.55 -17.14 7.11
CA THR A 763 27.19 -17.80 5.95
C THR A 763 26.94 -19.30 6.00
N GLY A 764 26.31 -19.85 4.97
CA GLY A 764 26.00 -21.28 4.88
C GLY A 764 26.50 -21.91 3.59
N GLY A 765 27.01 -23.13 3.66
CA GLY A 765 27.42 -23.88 2.47
C GLY A 765 26.26 -24.09 1.47
N LEU A 766 25.01 -24.18 1.95
CA LEU A 766 23.80 -24.20 1.13
C LEU A 766 22.96 -22.93 1.31
N ILE A 767 22.59 -22.61 2.56
CA ILE A 767 21.62 -21.56 2.90
C ILE A 767 22.21 -20.54 3.89
N GLY A 768 22.24 -19.26 3.54
CA GLY A 768 22.76 -18.24 4.45
C GLY A 768 21.92 -18.09 5.71
N ARG A 769 20.60 -17.94 5.55
CA ARG A 769 19.65 -17.87 6.66
C ARG A 769 18.28 -18.44 6.31
N ALA A 770 17.67 -19.17 7.24
CA ALA A 770 16.29 -19.65 7.13
C ALA A 770 15.44 -19.17 8.32
N THR A 771 14.26 -18.62 8.01
CA THR A 771 13.33 -18.05 8.99
C THR A 771 11.87 -18.47 8.72
N GLU A 772 11.02 -18.35 9.74
CA GLU A 772 9.54 -18.36 9.60
C GLU A 772 8.98 -19.64 8.97
N TYR A 773 9.30 -20.81 9.55
CA TYR A 773 8.84 -22.14 9.14
C TYR A 773 9.30 -22.58 7.74
N SER A 774 10.51 -22.18 7.34
CA SER A 774 11.18 -22.71 6.15
C SER A 774 11.62 -24.17 6.36
N TYR A 775 11.42 -25.04 5.37
CA TYR A 775 11.88 -26.43 5.38
C TYR A 775 13.11 -26.64 4.48
N ILE A 776 14.18 -27.22 5.01
CA ILE A 776 15.38 -27.63 4.26
C ILE A 776 15.50 -29.14 4.40
N ILE A 777 15.16 -29.88 3.36
CA ILE A 777 14.94 -31.33 3.42
C ILE A 777 15.68 -32.03 2.28
N ASP A 778 16.36 -33.13 2.60
CA ASP A 778 17.13 -33.94 1.64
C ASP A 778 18.11 -33.06 0.82
N ALA A 779 19.00 -32.33 1.49
CA ALA A 779 19.85 -31.32 0.85
C ALA A 779 21.33 -31.38 1.30
N TYR A 780 22.29 -30.92 0.47
CA TYR A 780 23.71 -31.03 0.82
C TYR A 780 24.66 -29.92 0.35
N ALA A 781 25.80 -29.79 1.04
CA ALA A 781 26.85 -28.82 0.71
C ALA A 781 28.27 -29.40 0.74
N THR A 782 29.06 -29.12 -0.30
CA THR A 782 30.44 -29.61 -0.48
C THR A 782 31.50 -28.53 -0.67
N GLY A 783 31.12 -27.29 -0.97
CA GLY A 783 32.06 -26.17 -1.16
C GLY A 783 32.61 -25.61 0.16
N GLN A 784 33.80 -25.01 0.12
CA GLN A 784 34.38 -24.32 1.29
C GLN A 784 33.47 -23.16 1.72
N THR A 785 33.25 -23.01 3.02
CA THR A 785 32.39 -21.96 3.61
C THR A 785 33.18 -21.11 4.58
N GLU A 786 33.54 -19.89 4.18
CA GLU A 786 34.33 -18.92 4.95
C GLU A 786 33.45 -17.74 5.36
N GLY A 787 33.51 -17.34 6.63
CA GLY A 787 32.81 -16.14 7.11
C GLY A 787 33.36 -15.63 8.44
N THR A 788 32.87 -14.46 8.87
CA THR A 788 33.35 -13.82 10.11
C THR A 788 32.64 -14.35 11.36
N ASN A 789 31.30 -14.36 11.38
CA ASN A 789 30.52 -14.65 12.59
C ASN A 789 29.89 -16.04 12.59
N TYR A 790 28.60 -16.17 12.22
CA TYR A 790 27.87 -17.44 12.22
C TYR A 790 28.05 -18.16 10.88
N VAL A 791 28.85 -19.21 10.90
CA VAL A 791 29.25 -19.95 9.70
C VAL A 791 28.83 -21.42 9.85
N GLY A 792 28.03 -21.93 8.93
CA GLY A 792 27.54 -23.30 8.95
C GLY A 792 27.87 -24.06 7.67
N GLY A 793 28.38 -25.29 7.79
CA GLY A 793 28.70 -26.10 6.60
C GLY A 793 27.49 -26.40 5.70
N LEU A 794 26.26 -26.26 6.19
CA LEU A 794 25.02 -26.26 5.40
C LEU A 794 24.22 -24.95 5.59
N VAL A 795 23.95 -24.53 6.84
CA VAL A 795 23.08 -23.38 7.15
C VAL A 795 23.76 -22.39 8.10
N GLY A 796 23.86 -21.12 7.71
CA GLY A 796 24.47 -20.07 8.55
C GLY A 796 23.68 -19.80 9.84
N SER A 797 22.39 -19.45 9.71
CA SER A 797 21.47 -19.25 10.85
C SER A 797 20.09 -19.85 10.57
N LEU A 798 19.60 -20.68 11.50
CA LEU A 798 18.35 -21.43 11.40
C LEU A 798 17.40 -21.02 12.55
N ARG A 799 16.33 -20.28 12.24
CA ARG A 799 15.37 -19.76 13.25
C ARG A 799 13.94 -20.22 12.96
N THR A 800 13.31 -20.89 13.91
CA THR A 800 11.91 -21.36 13.81
C THR A 800 11.65 -22.07 12.49
N SER A 801 12.56 -22.99 12.11
CA SER A 801 12.63 -23.67 10.80
C SER A 801 13.07 -25.13 10.99
N LEU A 802 13.19 -25.93 9.93
CA LEU A 802 13.62 -27.34 10.01
C LEU A 802 14.76 -27.67 9.04
N VAL A 803 15.72 -28.49 9.48
CA VAL A 803 16.70 -29.20 8.62
C VAL A 803 16.53 -30.71 8.76
N ALA A 804 16.20 -31.42 7.69
CA ALA A 804 16.04 -32.89 7.69
C ALA A 804 16.85 -33.56 6.57
N ASN A 805 17.28 -34.81 6.80
CA ASN A 805 17.98 -35.66 5.83
C ASN A 805 19.15 -34.98 5.09
N SER A 806 19.84 -34.02 5.72
CA SER A 806 20.76 -33.11 5.04
C SER A 806 22.19 -33.25 5.54
N TYR A 807 23.19 -32.91 4.72
CA TYR A 807 24.59 -33.05 5.13
C TYR A 807 25.60 -32.04 4.56
N SER A 808 26.72 -31.88 5.27
CA SER A 808 27.82 -31.00 4.88
C SER A 808 29.19 -31.69 4.94
N THR A 809 30.06 -31.31 4.01
CA THR A 809 31.44 -31.86 3.89
C THR A 809 32.51 -30.81 3.56
N GLY A 810 32.14 -29.62 3.10
CA GLY A 810 33.09 -28.55 2.84
C GLY A 810 33.79 -28.04 4.11
N GLU A 811 35.03 -27.56 3.96
CA GLU A 811 35.79 -26.90 5.02
C GLU A 811 35.05 -25.63 5.51
N VAL A 812 34.94 -25.44 6.83
CA VAL A 812 34.18 -24.33 7.44
C VAL A 812 35.10 -23.47 8.31
N GLU A 813 35.24 -22.19 7.96
CA GLU A 813 36.09 -21.23 8.69
C GLU A 813 35.29 -20.01 9.18
N GLY A 814 35.43 -19.67 10.47
CA GLY A 814 34.82 -18.48 11.08
C GLY A 814 34.89 -18.47 12.61
N ILE A 815 34.48 -17.36 13.25
CA ILE A 815 34.58 -17.19 14.72
C ILE A 815 33.54 -18.05 15.46
N VAL A 816 32.32 -18.18 14.90
CA VAL A 816 31.26 -19.07 15.40
C VAL A 816 30.91 -20.07 14.29
N ALA A 817 31.86 -20.97 14.03
CA ALA A 817 31.71 -22.02 13.04
C ALA A 817 30.97 -23.25 13.61
N GLY A 818 30.11 -23.85 12.80
CA GLY A 818 29.42 -25.10 13.07
C GLY A 818 29.45 -26.01 11.86
N GLY A 819 29.78 -27.30 12.06
CA GLY A 819 29.98 -28.25 10.97
C GLY A 819 28.77 -28.41 10.04
N LEU A 820 27.54 -28.31 10.56
CA LEU A 820 26.30 -28.26 9.76
C LEU A 820 25.59 -26.89 9.87
N ILE A 821 25.39 -26.41 11.11
CA ILE A 821 24.59 -25.21 11.41
C ILE A 821 25.41 -24.26 12.29
N GLY A 822 25.55 -23.01 11.85
CA GLY A 822 26.34 -21.98 12.56
C GLY A 822 25.60 -21.31 13.73
N GLU A 823 24.28 -21.19 13.65
CA GLU A 823 23.40 -20.69 14.71
C GLU A 823 22.04 -21.40 14.64
N ASN A 824 21.50 -21.84 15.79
CA ASN A 824 20.14 -22.36 15.92
C ASN A 824 19.35 -21.57 16.97
N LEU A 825 18.25 -20.95 16.55
CA LEU A 825 17.37 -20.11 17.39
C LEU A 825 15.96 -20.73 17.51
N GLY A 826 15.87 -21.91 18.12
CA GLY A 826 14.61 -22.60 18.35
C GLY A 826 14.07 -23.30 17.10
N SER A 827 14.94 -24.08 16.46
CA SER A 827 14.67 -24.83 15.22
C SER A 827 14.98 -26.31 15.42
N ASP A 828 14.13 -27.17 14.89
CA ASP A 828 14.33 -28.62 14.90
C ASP A 828 15.32 -29.07 13.82
N TRP A 829 15.88 -30.26 14.00
CA TRP A 829 16.66 -30.94 12.97
C TRP A 829 16.63 -32.46 13.15
N TYR A 830 16.58 -33.21 12.05
CA TYR A 830 16.48 -34.68 12.07
C TYR A 830 17.41 -35.32 11.04
N TYR A 831 17.95 -36.51 11.35
CA TYR A 831 18.76 -37.36 10.45
C TYR A 831 19.80 -36.62 9.59
N SER A 832 20.42 -35.58 10.13
CA SER A 832 21.32 -34.68 9.39
C SER A 832 22.73 -34.70 9.98
N PHE A 833 23.76 -34.60 9.14
CA PHE A 833 25.13 -35.00 9.49
C PHE A 833 26.20 -34.05 8.94
N TRP A 834 27.32 -33.92 9.64
CA TRP A 834 28.52 -33.29 9.04
C TRP A 834 29.74 -34.19 9.19
N ASP A 835 30.65 -34.07 8.22
CA ASP A 835 31.95 -34.73 8.26
C ASP A 835 32.94 -33.93 9.13
N THR A 836 33.32 -34.46 10.29
CA THR A 836 34.24 -33.81 11.23
C THR A 836 35.69 -33.75 10.74
N GLU A 837 36.05 -34.55 9.73
CA GLU A 837 37.41 -34.66 9.22
C GLU A 837 37.65 -33.69 8.05
N THR A 838 36.65 -33.51 7.17
CA THR A 838 36.76 -32.57 6.03
C THR A 838 36.27 -31.16 6.34
N SER A 839 35.29 -30.98 7.25
CA SER A 839 34.83 -29.64 7.63
C SER A 839 35.80 -28.88 8.56
N GLY A 840 36.73 -29.60 9.20
CA GLY A 840 37.56 -29.10 10.30
C GLY A 840 36.80 -28.90 11.63
N GLN A 841 35.48 -29.07 11.66
CA GLN A 841 34.65 -28.69 12.80
C GLN A 841 34.27 -29.86 13.71
N ALA A 842 34.62 -29.74 14.99
CA ALA A 842 34.29 -30.73 16.03
C ALA A 842 32.88 -30.56 16.62
N SER A 843 32.17 -29.47 16.29
CA SER A 843 30.86 -29.10 16.86
C SER A 843 29.97 -28.38 15.84
N SER A 844 28.68 -28.28 16.15
CA SER A 844 27.64 -27.65 15.32
C SER A 844 26.43 -27.28 16.20
N TYR A 845 25.63 -26.29 15.82
CA TYR A 845 24.37 -25.95 16.51
C TYR A 845 23.20 -26.89 16.15
N GLY A 846 23.45 -27.89 15.30
CA GLY A 846 22.57 -29.02 15.03
C GLY A 846 23.21 -30.05 14.10
N GLY A 847 22.52 -31.17 13.89
CA GLY A 847 23.07 -32.34 13.20
C GLY A 847 23.87 -33.27 14.11
N THR A 848 24.38 -34.36 13.54
CA THR A 848 25.20 -35.36 14.25
C THR A 848 26.60 -35.47 13.60
N PRO A 849 27.70 -35.43 14.37
CA PRO A 849 29.06 -35.57 13.83
C PRO A 849 29.31 -37.00 13.31
N LYS A 850 30.02 -37.09 12.18
CA LYS A 850 30.48 -38.35 11.57
C LYS A 850 31.89 -38.15 11.00
N THR A 851 32.66 -39.23 10.83
CA THR A 851 33.94 -39.23 10.10
C THR A 851 33.72 -39.54 8.62
N THR A 852 34.69 -39.24 7.73
CA THR A 852 34.64 -39.60 6.30
C THR A 852 34.40 -41.09 6.10
N ALA A 853 35.04 -41.93 6.93
CA ALA A 853 34.86 -43.38 6.89
C ALA A 853 33.42 -43.83 7.26
N ALA A 854 32.68 -43.04 8.03
CA ALA A 854 31.27 -43.29 8.35
C ALA A 854 30.32 -42.65 7.32
N MET A 855 30.61 -41.43 6.88
CA MET A 855 29.81 -40.70 5.87
C MET A 855 29.82 -41.37 4.49
N THR A 856 30.73 -42.31 4.24
CA THR A 856 30.79 -43.15 3.04
C THR A 856 30.10 -44.51 3.20
N GLN A 857 29.33 -44.74 4.28
CA GLN A 857 28.54 -45.96 4.50
C GLN A 857 27.05 -45.65 4.46
N GLN A 858 26.26 -46.38 3.67
CA GLN A 858 24.80 -46.23 3.63
C GLN A 858 24.14 -46.42 5.01
N ALA A 859 24.69 -47.33 5.82
CA ALA A 859 24.20 -47.63 7.18
C ALA A 859 24.39 -46.49 8.19
N THR A 860 25.08 -45.40 7.83
CA THR A 860 25.17 -44.17 8.64
C THR A 860 23.89 -43.33 8.58
N PHE A 861 23.15 -43.46 7.48
CA PHE A 861 22.01 -42.63 7.08
C PHE A 861 20.69 -43.38 7.31
N GLU A 862 20.52 -43.93 8.51
CA GLU A 862 19.30 -44.64 8.92
C GLU A 862 18.10 -43.68 8.86
N GLY A 863 17.08 -44.05 8.08
CA GLY A 863 15.88 -43.24 7.83
C GLY A 863 15.83 -42.53 6.46
N TRP A 864 16.94 -42.49 5.71
CA TRP A 864 16.97 -41.86 4.38
C TRP A 864 16.46 -42.79 3.28
N ASP A 865 15.82 -42.22 2.26
CA ASP A 865 15.33 -42.96 1.10
C ASP A 865 16.46 -43.19 0.08
N PHE A 866 17.03 -44.39 0.10
CA PHE A 866 17.99 -44.87 -0.91
C PHE A 866 17.33 -45.67 -2.05
N GLU A 867 16.00 -45.72 -2.14
CA GLU A 867 15.26 -46.36 -3.23
C GLU A 867 14.95 -45.35 -4.34
N TYR A 868 14.49 -44.14 -3.95
CA TYR A 868 14.03 -43.09 -4.87
C TYR A 868 14.90 -41.83 -4.87
N ILE A 869 15.32 -41.30 -3.71
CA ILE A 869 16.05 -40.03 -3.62
C ILE A 869 17.56 -40.24 -3.75
N TRP A 870 18.15 -40.99 -2.81
CA TRP A 870 19.60 -41.06 -2.61
C TRP A 870 20.25 -42.30 -3.24
N SER A 871 21.52 -42.15 -3.58
CA SER A 871 22.45 -43.19 -4.01
C SER A 871 23.78 -43.01 -3.26
N ILE A 872 24.52 -44.11 -3.04
CA ILE A 872 25.84 -44.07 -2.41
C ILE A 872 26.70 -45.27 -2.85
N GLN A 873 27.95 -45.02 -3.19
CA GLN A 873 28.94 -46.06 -3.44
C GLN A 873 29.74 -46.30 -2.16
N GLN A 874 29.47 -47.44 -1.49
CA GLN A 874 30.04 -47.79 -0.18
C GLN A 874 31.57 -47.60 -0.16
N ASN A 875 32.10 -46.92 0.86
CA ASN A 875 33.52 -46.57 1.02
C ASN A 875 34.13 -45.70 -0.10
N THR A 876 33.32 -45.14 -1.00
CA THR A 876 33.78 -44.49 -2.25
C THR A 876 33.20 -43.10 -2.43
N THR A 877 31.92 -42.89 -2.13
CA THR A 877 31.25 -41.58 -2.18
C THR A 877 30.50 -41.30 -0.88
N TYR A 878 30.23 -40.03 -0.63
CA TYR A 878 29.10 -39.57 0.18
C TYR A 878 27.76 -39.98 -0.49
N PRO A 879 26.59 -39.80 0.16
CA PRO A 879 25.31 -39.81 -0.53
C PRO A 879 25.29 -38.79 -1.67
N PHE A 880 24.53 -39.05 -2.73
CA PHE A 880 24.24 -38.14 -3.83
C PHE A 880 22.86 -38.47 -4.42
N PHE A 881 22.20 -37.52 -5.07
CA PHE A 881 20.87 -37.74 -5.64
C PHE A 881 20.91 -38.64 -6.87
N ARG A 882 19.87 -39.46 -7.04
CA ARG A 882 19.80 -40.44 -8.13
C ARG A 882 19.77 -39.79 -9.53
N TRP A 883 19.18 -38.60 -9.66
CA TRP A 883 19.19 -37.83 -10.91
C TRP A 883 20.59 -37.36 -11.34
N GLN A 884 21.58 -37.35 -10.45
CA GLN A 884 22.97 -37.00 -10.81
C GLN A 884 23.71 -38.13 -11.58
N LEU A 885 23.12 -39.32 -11.71
CA LEU A 885 23.73 -40.44 -12.45
C LEU A 885 23.63 -40.29 -13.97
N ASP A 886 22.54 -39.69 -14.45
CA ASP A 886 22.43 -39.18 -15.81
C ASP A 886 21.52 -37.94 -15.81
N PRO A 887 22.10 -36.72 -15.67
CA PRO A 887 21.32 -35.48 -15.65
C PRO A 887 20.69 -35.12 -17.01
N TRP A 888 20.81 -35.99 -18.03
CA TRP A 888 20.20 -35.84 -19.35
C TRP A 888 19.42 -37.08 -19.79
N ASP A 889 19.17 -38.07 -18.92
CA ASP A 889 18.24 -39.16 -19.25
C ASP A 889 16.78 -38.69 -19.16
N HIS A 890 16.29 -38.18 -20.28
CA HIS A 890 14.89 -37.82 -20.48
C HIS A 890 13.92 -39.05 -20.42
N ASN A 891 14.35 -40.23 -19.97
CA ASN A 891 13.54 -41.45 -19.86
C ASN A 891 13.82 -42.32 -18.60
N PHE A 892 13.49 -41.84 -17.39
CA PHE A 892 12.33 -42.35 -16.61
C PHE A 892 12.31 -41.90 -15.12
N PRO A 893 11.15 -41.93 -14.42
CA PRO A 893 9.85 -42.41 -14.87
C PRO A 893 9.30 -41.60 -16.05
N PRO A 894 8.45 -42.18 -16.90
CA PRO A 894 7.71 -41.40 -17.87
C PRO A 894 6.65 -40.58 -17.10
N SER A 895 5.70 -40.02 -17.84
CA SER A 895 4.34 -40.08 -17.31
C SER A 895 4.02 -41.54 -16.90
N GLN A 896 4.00 -41.82 -15.58
CA GLN A 896 2.87 -42.59 -15.08
C GLN A 896 1.66 -41.95 -15.72
N THR A 897 0.92 -42.74 -16.52
CA THR A 897 -0.02 -42.23 -17.51
C THR A 897 -0.74 -41.00 -16.99
N ILE A 898 -0.66 -39.88 -17.71
CA ILE A 898 -1.67 -38.83 -17.56
C ILE A 898 -2.95 -39.43 -18.16
N VAL A 899 -3.57 -40.30 -17.36
CA VAL A 899 -5.01 -40.22 -17.10
C VAL A 899 -5.24 -38.77 -16.71
N GLU A 900 -6.25 -38.15 -17.30
CA GLU A 900 -6.49 -36.70 -17.20
C GLU A 900 -6.90 -36.35 -15.75
N GLU A 901 -5.90 -36.22 -14.88
CA GLU A 901 -6.05 -36.03 -13.43
C GLU A 901 -5.40 -34.71 -13.00
N SER A 902 -6.10 -34.03 -12.09
CA SER A 902 -6.01 -32.61 -11.83
C SER A 902 -4.76 -32.16 -11.07
N THR A 903 -4.53 -30.85 -11.12
CA THR A 903 -3.56 -30.08 -10.32
C THR A 903 -3.39 -30.59 -8.90
N VAL A 904 -2.29 -31.31 -8.63
CA VAL A 904 -1.97 -31.86 -7.31
C VAL A 904 -1.51 -30.76 -6.36
N GLY A 905 -2.47 -30.12 -5.68
CA GLY A 905 -2.20 -29.14 -4.64
C GLY A 905 -1.67 -29.78 -3.35
N GLY A 906 -0.35 -29.92 -3.24
CA GLY A 906 0.37 -30.15 -1.98
C GLY A 906 0.35 -31.59 -1.44
N LEU A 907 1.39 -32.36 -1.77
CA LEU A 907 1.69 -33.67 -1.19
C LEU A 907 2.03 -33.54 0.32
N ARG A 908 1.05 -33.62 1.22
CA ARG A 908 1.28 -33.54 2.67
C ARG A 908 1.26 -34.92 3.36
N ILE A 909 2.38 -35.27 3.98
CA ILE A 909 2.56 -36.50 4.77
C ILE A 909 2.09 -36.29 6.22
N PHE A 910 1.23 -37.18 6.73
CA PHE A 910 0.69 -37.10 8.09
C PHE A 910 1.03 -38.33 8.96
N PRO A 911 1.84 -38.17 10.04
CA PRO A 911 1.92 -39.13 11.13
C PRO A 911 0.86 -38.83 12.21
N ASN A 912 -0.16 -39.68 12.31
CA ASN A 912 -1.22 -39.62 13.35
C ASN A 912 -0.69 -40.29 14.66
N PRO A 913 -1.00 -39.81 15.90
CA PRO A 913 -2.20 -39.03 16.23
C PRO A 913 -2.02 -37.76 17.07
N ALA A 914 -2.66 -36.68 16.63
CA ALA A 914 -2.85 -35.45 17.41
C ALA A 914 -4.20 -34.73 17.18
N SER A 915 -4.89 -34.93 16.03
CA SER A 915 -6.19 -34.31 15.74
C SER A 915 -7.21 -35.33 15.21
N SER A 916 -8.47 -35.15 15.59
CA SER A 916 -9.64 -35.90 15.09
C SER A 916 -10.29 -35.26 13.86
N ILE A 917 -9.80 -34.09 13.43
CA ILE A 917 -10.27 -33.33 12.26
C ILE A 917 -9.02 -32.84 11.50
N LEU A 918 -8.97 -33.13 10.19
CA LEU A 918 -8.01 -32.52 9.28
C LEU A 918 -8.63 -31.25 8.70
N TRP A 919 -7.91 -30.13 8.76
CA TRP A 919 -8.25 -28.89 8.07
C TRP A 919 -7.39 -28.77 6.82
N VAL A 920 -8.00 -28.33 5.71
CA VAL A 920 -7.30 -28.00 4.47
C VAL A 920 -7.75 -26.59 4.08
N GLU A 921 -6.80 -25.71 3.86
CA GLU A 921 -7.04 -24.34 3.39
C GLU A 921 -6.44 -24.22 2.01
N LEU A 922 -7.27 -23.82 1.04
CA LEU A 922 -6.95 -23.81 -0.37
C LEU A 922 -7.32 -22.46 -0.98
N ASN A 923 -6.42 -21.95 -1.82
CA ASN A 923 -6.60 -20.73 -2.60
C ASN A 923 -6.53 -21.10 -4.09
N PHE A 924 -7.48 -20.64 -4.89
CA PHE A 924 -7.58 -20.94 -6.32
C PHE A 924 -7.75 -19.66 -7.12
N PRO A 925 -6.83 -19.34 -8.06
CA PRO A 925 -6.94 -18.13 -8.89
C PRO A 925 -7.95 -18.25 -10.05
N PHE A 926 -8.57 -19.42 -10.26
CA PHE A 926 -9.43 -19.70 -11.43
C PHE A 926 -10.86 -20.16 -11.05
N ARG A 927 -11.81 -20.01 -11.99
CA ARG A 927 -13.26 -20.11 -11.75
C ARG A 927 -13.87 -21.47 -12.18
N GLU A 928 -13.48 -22.57 -11.53
CA GLU A 928 -14.07 -23.90 -11.80
C GLU A 928 -14.50 -24.65 -10.52
N LYS A 929 -15.16 -25.80 -10.67
CA LYS A 929 -15.59 -26.66 -9.55
C LYS A 929 -14.42 -27.52 -9.08
N VAL A 930 -14.17 -27.51 -7.77
CA VAL A 930 -13.05 -28.23 -7.14
C VAL A 930 -13.55 -29.51 -6.46
N ASN A 931 -12.82 -30.63 -6.55
CA ASN A 931 -13.30 -31.93 -6.09
C ASN A 931 -12.25 -32.69 -5.25
N ILE A 932 -12.14 -32.27 -3.99
CA ILE A 932 -11.13 -32.77 -3.05
C ILE A 932 -11.41 -34.23 -2.64
N GLN A 933 -10.43 -35.09 -2.80
CA GLN A 933 -10.44 -36.49 -2.37
C GLN A 933 -9.31 -36.76 -1.38
N LEU A 934 -9.63 -37.44 -0.28
CA LEU A 934 -8.67 -38.02 0.65
C LEU A 934 -8.50 -39.50 0.31
N MET A 935 -7.29 -39.93 -0.04
CA MET A 935 -6.97 -41.31 -0.42
C MET A 935 -6.01 -41.97 0.58
N ASN A 936 -6.01 -43.29 0.66
CA ASN A 936 -4.93 -44.05 1.32
C ASN A 936 -3.76 -44.32 0.35
N ILE A 937 -2.61 -44.76 0.88
CA ILE A 937 -1.41 -45.12 0.08
C ILE A 937 -1.61 -46.22 -0.99
N SER A 938 -2.77 -46.88 -1.05
CA SER A 938 -3.12 -47.83 -2.12
C SER A 938 -4.04 -47.22 -3.19
N GLY A 939 -4.14 -45.88 -3.25
CA GLY A 939 -4.95 -45.15 -4.23
C GLY A 939 -6.46 -45.28 -4.00
N GLN A 940 -6.90 -45.68 -2.80
CA GLN A 940 -8.32 -45.81 -2.49
C GLN A 940 -8.83 -44.54 -1.82
N VAL A 941 -9.80 -43.87 -2.44
CA VAL A 941 -10.55 -42.76 -1.82
C VAL A 941 -11.23 -43.26 -0.54
N VAL A 942 -10.92 -42.62 0.59
CA VAL A 942 -11.51 -42.89 1.91
C VAL A 942 -12.51 -41.81 2.34
N ASP A 943 -12.40 -40.58 1.81
CA ASP A 943 -13.39 -39.51 1.95
C ASP A 943 -13.29 -38.53 0.75
N GLN A 944 -14.33 -37.76 0.44
CA GLN A 944 -14.31 -36.76 -0.65
C GLN A 944 -15.38 -35.67 -0.52
N MET A 945 -15.13 -34.49 -1.08
CA MET A 945 -16.07 -33.36 -1.14
C MET A 945 -15.89 -32.49 -2.39
N THR A 946 -17.01 -32.01 -2.95
CA THR A 946 -17.04 -31.07 -4.08
C THR A 946 -17.45 -29.68 -3.61
N LEU A 947 -16.84 -28.64 -4.18
CA LEU A 947 -17.03 -27.23 -3.81
C LEU A 947 -17.42 -26.39 -5.04
N GLU A 948 -18.32 -25.41 -4.85
CA GLU A 948 -18.94 -24.64 -5.95
C GLU A 948 -18.97 -23.11 -5.70
N ASP A 949 -18.18 -22.59 -4.75
CA ASP A 949 -18.20 -21.18 -4.29
C ASP A 949 -16.84 -20.48 -4.43
N MET A 950 -16.84 -19.13 -4.36
CA MET A 950 -15.69 -18.26 -4.64
C MET A 950 -14.81 -17.96 -3.42
N GLY A 951 -13.49 -17.80 -3.64
CA GLY A 951 -12.54 -17.21 -2.68
C GLY A 951 -11.71 -18.24 -1.89
N ASN A 952 -11.09 -17.82 -0.79
CA ASN A 952 -10.32 -18.69 0.11
C ASN A 952 -11.23 -19.73 0.78
N ILE A 953 -11.11 -21.01 0.40
CA ILE A 953 -11.97 -22.07 0.92
C ILE A 953 -11.25 -22.85 2.03
N LYS A 954 -11.87 -22.89 3.22
CA LYS A 954 -11.46 -23.78 4.32
C LYS A 954 -12.32 -25.04 4.32
N ALA A 955 -11.75 -26.13 3.83
CA ALA A 955 -12.32 -27.47 3.84
C ALA A 955 -11.91 -28.23 5.12
N SER A 956 -12.65 -29.28 5.49
CA SER A 956 -12.23 -30.18 6.57
C SER A 956 -12.75 -31.61 6.40
N PHE A 957 -11.90 -32.57 6.75
CA PHE A 957 -12.19 -34.00 6.72
C PHE A 957 -12.23 -34.57 8.14
N ASN A 958 -13.22 -35.42 8.43
CA ASN A 958 -13.39 -36.02 9.75
C ASN A 958 -12.59 -37.33 9.86
N THR A 959 -11.30 -37.20 10.13
CA THR A 959 -10.35 -38.33 10.19
C THR A 959 -10.54 -39.26 11.39
N SER A 960 -11.44 -38.94 12.33
CA SER A 960 -11.63 -39.70 13.59
C SER A 960 -12.05 -41.17 13.42
N ALA A 961 -12.53 -41.57 12.25
CA ALA A 961 -12.90 -42.95 11.92
C ALA A 961 -11.85 -43.71 11.09
N LEU A 962 -10.77 -43.05 10.66
CA LEU A 962 -9.73 -43.64 9.80
C LEU A 962 -8.68 -44.41 10.63
N PRO A 963 -8.18 -45.57 10.16
CA PRO A 963 -7.08 -46.27 10.81
C PRO A 963 -5.76 -45.49 10.69
N SER A 964 -4.85 -45.67 11.64
CA SER A 964 -3.52 -45.07 11.57
C SER A 964 -2.76 -45.53 10.32
N GLY A 965 -2.32 -44.58 9.50
CA GLY A 965 -1.63 -44.79 8.24
C GLY A 965 -1.33 -43.46 7.56
N LEU A 966 -0.65 -43.52 6.41
CA LEU A 966 -0.38 -42.36 5.56
C LEU A 966 -1.53 -42.20 4.56
N TYR A 967 -1.92 -40.94 4.31
CA TYR A 967 -3.02 -40.56 3.43
C TYR A 967 -2.55 -39.46 2.48
N LEU A 968 -3.10 -39.47 1.27
CA LEU A 968 -2.84 -38.50 0.20
C LEU A 968 -4.06 -37.58 0.06
N LEU A 969 -3.83 -36.31 -0.25
CA LEU A 969 -4.87 -35.39 -0.67
C LEU A 969 -4.75 -35.16 -2.18
N VAL A 970 -5.87 -35.21 -2.89
CA VAL A 970 -6.03 -34.92 -4.32
C VAL A 970 -7.16 -33.91 -4.46
N ILE A 971 -7.14 -33.02 -5.46
CA ILE A 971 -8.00 -31.83 -5.52
C ILE A 971 -8.58 -31.58 -6.92
#